data_AF-A0A2S9E2F3-F1
#
_entry.id   AF-A0A2S9E2F3-F1
#
_cell.length_a   1.000
_cell.length_b   1.000
_cell.length_c   1.000
_cell.angle_alpha   90.00
_cell.angle_beta   90.00
_cell.angle_gamma   90.00
#
_symmetry.space_group_name_H-M   'P 1'
#
loop_
_entity.id
_entity.type
_entity.pdbx_description
1 polymer ?
#
loop_
_entity_poly.entity_id
_entity_poly.type
_entity_poly.pdbx_seq_one_letter_code
_entity_poly.pdbx_strand_id
1 'polypeptide(L)'
;MSLSLNSTHRLSLPLVVAKPTSAIQAQATPPTAKTAQPDETALLKAYLEAAQRKVLHGNAGLITVPPQSTLGQWLGLYRMHLENAVVQGWLQEQHFAPDTLLSINPSTGTLSAKVEGKTKTFHLSDSSGWGQISGPLLDAAKVIAPGNNGDLRVRLGKDSIKVSAKVVANFEGVPLPQKLSQARTQIRHLEHKDTFDPIPADDRLRPASSRSPQALQVQKHNAANYYSTAPQALAYKRLAVDVADNLPNTRAEAKKWADDLLLKLTGKPIDSDTVYLNRFKGGESADTATGWEHTFQEPWSSLRLPDALLKNFSEHDWVPGNLDLEAGLYTQPAGQSEKGGYGKHNQIDLKPSQVMHESWKTDFQTQMTQKIDHFWSTHNDEYETTIKGEFIFQARKQLKSAESRPPLERSLQAPEHQFTRDDYRLVMGAVSNLTLDENAPITVEQLKAKAPANGNVQAHALSLHGVTSSDIVRFSAADGGRQVLYIPGAEPAFLRFDSIEKLDQWLLEQAKDPAKREALAAHFPMIYRQDQTKSFAERAAKVLMPILWFTHVGEKKDGLDTLLAKMASGELKGSAIDRSHAAIKDDVFSTLATAATERMNSDADVVIKSNSEEIRDTWLNDITVAAGLLVKLAPIAAPVAAAAVAAGLTEVALGAEKTSSGDTVTERDEGASKAFDGLLNTVFSYGASAVPEDPFTLPAERELPSLKPQPLPRANAREPQPGPSTGTPVVIDSINAPLPRSRSLIPMAQYAVPEGEQLIKNAPRDALGVYRVTDSQGALRQFVRLTDETGASKVFEISGRYRTGDAFARVINHDNGAGLMVITPGRNGEWARAPGDGGIKWPWPWQRPESPTPSNDLKTPAHVSDNFIELDGTKMKGADLFDKYFNVAEQANYKYGVTFRENNGILENRPVFSWTADSADFTVLASETASPSSFGSSNYSEYFIKDIDRDPYTIRRPGLENVEINVPRQLAGMTIPDNLGGAIREGLVRDGIDTFERTVPNPDMRAAISEVAHQGSSAPAWFELQPPRVKDGYSSSVSNRQYFIDYNPLKNETEVTIVTQWHLKYDVRGESTLVDDVNITATRTFTLRESNEIDGPPVTIDKSAPTRIEVSPA
;
A
#
# COMPACT_ATOMS: atom_id res chain seq x y z
N MET A 1 48.17 -53.51 25.15
CA MET A 1 48.12 -54.99 25.18
C MET A 1 46.90 -55.42 24.37
N SER A 2 47.13 -56.38 23.49
CA SER A 2 46.24 -57.03 22.51
C SER A 2 44.96 -57.61 23.17
N LEU A 3 43.83 -57.80 22.48
CA LEU A 3 43.65 -58.84 21.45
C LEU A 3 42.39 -58.58 20.58
N SER A 4 42.60 -58.80 19.29
CA SER A 4 41.60 -59.04 18.24
C SER A 4 41.12 -60.49 18.29
N LEU A 5 39.89 -60.77 17.83
CA LEU A 5 39.54 -61.92 16.98
C LEU A 5 38.18 -61.71 16.28
N ASN A 6 38.18 -61.96 14.98
CA ASN A 6 37.12 -61.81 13.96
C ASN A 6 35.96 -62.84 14.05
N SER A 7 34.80 -62.52 13.45
CA SER A 7 34.27 -63.19 12.22
C SER A 7 32.82 -62.82 11.82
N THR A 8 32.73 -62.11 10.68
CA THR A 8 31.89 -62.32 9.47
C THR A 8 30.40 -62.77 9.49
N HIS A 9 29.59 -61.89 8.86
CA HIS A 9 28.64 -62.11 7.75
C HIS A 9 27.16 -62.53 7.94
N ARG A 10 26.31 -61.59 7.47
CA ARG A 10 25.14 -61.71 6.56
C ARG A 10 23.97 -62.61 6.97
N LEU A 11 22.82 -61.97 7.20
CA LEU A 11 21.51 -62.48 6.80
C LEU A 11 20.84 -61.48 5.85
N SER A 12 20.76 -61.92 4.60
CA SER A 12 20.10 -61.34 3.45
C SER A 12 18.58 -61.39 3.58
N LEU A 13 17.92 -60.25 3.32
CA LEU A 13 16.48 -60.15 3.07
C LEU A 13 16.17 -60.71 1.66
N PRO A 14 15.14 -61.54 1.48
CA PRO A 14 14.67 -61.91 0.16
C PRO A 14 13.85 -60.79 -0.48
N LEU A 15 14.14 -60.54 -1.75
CA LEU A 15 13.32 -59.79 -2.70
C LEU A 15 12.00 -60.56 -2.91
N VAL A 16 10.87 -59.99 -2.50
CA VAL A 16 9.56 -60.35 -3.06
C VAL A 16 8.95 -59.08 -3.62
N VAL A 17 8.89 -59.07 -4.96
CA VAL A 17 8.16 -58.10 -5.77
C VAL A 17 6.67 -58.23 -5.45
N ALA A 18 6.12 -57.29 -4.69
CA ALA A 18 4.67 -57.12 -4.60
C ALA A 18 4.24 -56.06 -5.62
N LYS A 19 3.58 -56.51 -6.68
CA LYS A 19 2.84 -55.66 -7.62
C LYS A 19 1.83 -54.78 -6.86
N PRO A 20 1.56 -53.54 -7.30
CA PRO A 20 0.50 -52.73 -6.74
C PRO A 20 -0.83 -53.46 -6.97
N THR A 21 -1.43 -53.94 -5.88
CA THR A 21 -2.74 -54.57 -5.96
C THR A 21 -3.75 -53.45 -6.14
N SER A 22 -4.50 -53.54 -7.24
CA SER A 22 -5.61 -52.67 -7.60
C SER A 22 -6.48 -52.33 -6.39
N ALA A 23 -6.87 -51.06 -6.31
CA ALA A 23 -7.91 -50.58 -5.43
C ALA A 23 -9.11 -51.53 -5.48
N ILE A 24 -9.29 -52.33 -4.42
CA ILE A 24 -10.57 -52.95 -4.14
C ILE A 24 -11.45 -51.79 -3.70
N GLN A 25 -12.35 -51.39 -4.60
CA GLN A 25 -13.60 -50.74 -4.21
C GLN A 25 -14.25 -51.64 -3.17
N ALA A 26 -14.05 -51.33 -1.90
CA ALA A 26 -14.92 -51.80 -0.84
C ALA A 26 -16.28 -51.20 -1.15
N GLN A 27 -17.17 -52.03 -1.70
CA GLN A 27 -18.58 -51.71 -1.86
C GLN A 27 -19.08 -51.11 -0.56
N ALA A 28 -19.54 -49.86 -0.65
CA ALA A 28 -20.28 -49.20 0.40
C ALA A 28 -21.40 -50.16 0.83
N THR A 29 -21.28 -50.73 2.02
CA THR A 29 -22.42 -51.29 2.71
C THR A 29 -23.38 -50.13 2.92
N PRO A 30 -24.66 -50.24 2.50
CA PRO A 30 -25.61 -49.15 2.65
C PRO A 30 -25.68 -48.76 4.15
N PRO A 31 -25.71 -47.45 4.47
CA PRO A 31 -25.79 -47.03 5.86
C PRO A 31 -27.04 -47.66 6.48
N THR A 32 -26.82 -48.50 7.48
CA THR A 32 -27.87 -48.92 8.41
C THR A 32 -28.51 -47.65 8.96
N ALA A 33 -29.84 -47.57 8.85
CA ALA A 33 -30.63 -46.43 9.25
C ALA A 33 -30.20 -45.93 10.64
N LYS A 34 -29.65 -44.71 10.68
CA LYS A 34 -29.39 -43.99 11.93
C LYS A 34 -30.71 -43.87 12.68
N THR A 35 -30.82 -44.58 13.80
CA THR A 35 -31.83 -44.32 14.81
C THR A 35 -31.66 -42.86 15.23
N ALA A 36 -32.70 -42.04 15.07
CA ALA A 36 -32.65 -40.63 15.42
C ALA A 36 -32.16 -40.46 16.86
N GLN A 37 -31.05 -39.76 17.05
CA GLN A 37 -30.51 -39.49 18.38
C GLN A 37 -31.45 -38.49 19.09
N PRO A 38 -31.88 -38.76 20.34
CA PRO A 38 -32.82 -37.90 21.08
C PRO A 38 -32.41 -36.42 21.12
N ASP A 39 -31.12 -36.13 21.09
CA ASP A 39 -30.56 -34.78 21.10
C ASP A 39 -30.75 -34.02 19.77
N GLU A 40 -30.78 -34.71 18.63
CA GLU A 40 -31.11 -34.08 17.34
C GLU A 40 -32.59 -33.68 17.29
N THR A 41 -33.46 -34.53 17.83
CA THR A 41 -34.89 -34.24 17.97
C THR A 41 -35.13 -33.07 18.92
N ALA A 42 -34.40 -33.02 20.03
CA ALA A 42 -34.46 -31.90 20.96
C ALA A 42 -33.99 -30.58 20.32
N LEU A 43 -32.92 -30.61 19.51
CA LEU A 43 -32.41 -29.44 18.80
C LEU A 43 -33.42 -28.93 17.78
N LEU A 44 -34.00 -29.83 16.98
CA LEU A 44 -35.03 -29.48 16.00
C LEU A 44 -36.22 -28.81 16.68
N LYS A 45 -36.73 -29.39 17.77
CA LYS A 45 -37.85 -28.82 18.51
C LYS A 45 -37.54 -27.41 19.04
N ALA A 46 -36.37 -27.22 19.65
CA ALA A 46 -35.96 -25.93 20.17
C ALA A 46 -35.80 -24.87 19.05
N TYR A 47 -35.35 -25.28 17.86
CA TYR A 47 -35.30 -24.42 16.68
C TYR A 47 -36.70 -24.02 16.20
N LEU A 48 -37.65 -24.96 16.10
CA LEU A 48 -39.02 -24.65 15.67
C LEU A 48 -39.70 -23.66 16.62
N GLU A 49 -39.51 -23.82 17.93
CA GLU A 49 -39.99 -22.87 18.94
C GLU A 49 -39.35 -21.49 18.79
N ALA A 50 -38.06 -21.41 18.47
CA ALA A 50 -37.36 -20.14 18.23
C ALA A 50 -37.81 -19.47 16.92
N ALA A 51 -37.98 -20.24 15.84
CA ALA A 51 -38.49 -19.76 14.57
C ALA A 51 -39.92 -19.20 14.70
N GLN A 52 -40.77 -19.87 15.48
CA GLN A 52 -42.12 -19.40 15.78
C GLN A 52 -42.07 -18.09 16.59
N ARG A 53 -41.24 -18.00 17.63
CA ARG A 53 -41.07 -16.78 18.44
C ARG A 53 -40.56 -15.60 17.61
N LYS A 54 -39.56 -15.81 16.73
CA LYS A 54 -39.03 -14.76 15.84
C LYS A 54 -40.15 -14.09 15.06
N VAL A 55 -41.03 -14.89 14.49
CA VAL A 55 -42.04 -14.41 13.55
C VAL A 55 -43.31 -13.91 14.23
N LEU A 56 -43.58 -14.32 15.47
CA LEU A 56 -44.70 -13.82 16.27
C LEU A 56 -44.35 -12.58 17.10
N HIS A 57 -43.10 -12.45 17.54
CA HIS A 57 -42.69 -11.49 18.56
C HIS A 57 -41.47 -10.65 18.15
N GLY A 58 -40.98 -10.78 16.91
CA GLY A 58 -39.78 -10.07 16.42
C GLY A 58 -38.46 -10.56 17.02
N ASN A 59 -38.49 -11.52 17.96
CA ASN A 59 -37.30 -12.00 18.67
C ASN A 59 -37.32 -13.53 18.81
N ALA A 60 -36.29 -14.20 18.28
CA ALA A 60 -36.14 -15.65 18.34
C ALA A 60 -35.68 -16.15 19.74
N GLY A 61 -35.03 -15.28 20.52
CA GLY A 61 -34.27 -15.65 21.71
C GLY A 61 -33.08 -16.57 21.40
N LEU A 62 -32.40 -17.02 22.45
CA LEU A 62 -31.31 -18.00 22.34
C LEU A 62 -31.84 -19.43 22.47
N ILE A 63 -31.24 -20.34 21.70
CA ILE A 63 -31.47 -21.78 21.74
C ILE A 63 -30.40 -22.42 22.62
N THR A 64 -30.82 -23.22 23.59
CA THR A 64 -29.90 -24.08 24.34
C THR A 64 -29.66 -25.36 23.52
N VAL A 65 -28.42 -25.57 23.08
CA VAL A 65 -28.09 -26.67 22.16
C VAL A 65 -27.87 -27.97 22.95
N PRO A 66 -28.54 -29.07 22.60
CA PRO A 66 -28.29 -30.40 23.19
C PRO A 66 -26.87 -30.88 22.89
N PRO A 67 -26.10 -31.33 23.90
CA PRO A 67 -24.66 -31.54 23.77
C PRO A 67 -24.27 -32.71 22.85
N GLN A 68 -25.13 -33.73 22.67
CA GLN A 68 -24.83 -34.87 21.80
C GLN A 68 -25.31 -34.71 20.36
N SER A 69 -26.11 -33.67 20.07
CA SER A 69 -26.43 -33.28 18.69
C SER A 69 -25.15 -32.99 17.91
N THR A 70 -25.20 -33.10 16.58
CA THR A 70 -24.05 -32.81 15.72
C THR A 70 -23.54 -31.39 15.98
N LEU A 71 -24.44 -30.39 15.99
CA LEU A 71 -24.08 -29.01 16.36
C LEU A 71 -23.50 -28.91 17.77
N GLY A 72 -24.09 -29.62 18.74
CA GLY A 72 -23.63 -29.67 20.13
C GLY A 72 -22.19 -30.17 20.27
N GLN A 73 -21.81 -31.19 19.50
CA GLN A 73 -20.45 -31.73 19.50
C GLN A 73 -19.43 -30.73 18.94
N TRP A 74 -19.79 -30.02 17.86
CA TRP A 74 -18.95 -28.96 17.27
C TRP A 74 -18.84 -27.73 18.19
N LEU A 75 -19.93 -27.33 18.85
CA LEU A 75 -19.92 -26.28 19.86
C LEU A 75 -19.13 -26.68 21.12
N GLY A 76 -19.18 -27.97 21.49
CA GLY A 76 -18.34 -28.52 22.55
C GLY A 76 -16.85 -28.46 22.21
N LEU A 77 -16.49 -28.72 20.95
CA LEU A 77 -15.13 -28.55 20.46
C LEU A 77 -14.70 -27.07 20.45
N TYR A 78 -15.58 -26.18 19.98
CA TYR A 78 -15.35 -24.73 20.04
C TYR A 78 -15.13 -24.23 21.48
N ARG A 79 -15.95 -24.69 22.44
CA ARG A 79 -15.74 -24.42 23.88
C ARG A 79 -14.37 -24.91 24.34
N MET A 80 -14.00 -26.15 24.00
CA MET A 80 -12.70 -26.73 24.37
C MET A 80 -11.52 -25.89 23.85
N HIS A 81 -11.63 -25.32 22.65
CA HIS A 81 -10.61 -24.41 22.11
C HIS A 81 -10.57 -23.07 22.85
N LEU A 82 -11.72 -22.46 23.14
CA LEU A 82 -11.78 -21.22 23.92
C LEU A 82 -11.23 -21.42 25.34
N GLU A 83 -11.53 -22.53 25.98
CA GLU A 83 -11.09 -22.88 27.34
C GLU A 83 -9.66 -23.43 27.38
N ASN A 84 -9.00 -23.60 26.23
CA ASN A 84 -7.62 -24.04 26.16
C ASN A 84 -6.70 -23.03 26.88
N ALA A 85 -5.71 -23.52 27.62
CA ALA A 85 -4.79 -22.69 28.40
C ALA A 85 -4.08 -21.61 27.56
N VAL A 86 -3.75 -21.90 26.29
CA VAL A 86 -3.11 -20.94 25.38
C VAL A 86 -4.04 -19.78 25.07
N VAL A 87 -5.30 -20.07 24.73
CA VAL A 87 -6.30 -19.05 24.40
C VAL A 87 -6.71 -18.26 25.63
N GLN A 88 -6.89 -18.93 26.77
CA GLN A 88 -7.21 -18.28 28.05
C GLN A 88 -6.07 -17.36 28.53
N GLY A 89 -4.81 -17.81 28.40
CA GLY A 89 -3.65 -16.97 28.70
C GLY A 89 -3.63 -15.71 27.85
N TRP A 90 -3.85 -15.86 26.53
CA TRP A 90 -3.92 -14.72 25.62
C TRP A 90 -5.08 -13.76 25.96
N LEU A 91 -6.28 -14.27 26.24
CA LEU A 91 -7.43 -13.43 26.63
C LEU A 91 -7.17 -12.64 27.92
N GLN A 92 -6.51 -13.25 28.91
CA GLN A 92 -6.11 -12.57 30.14
C GLN A 92 -5.10 -11.45 29.89
N GLU A 93 -4.10 -11.71 29.05
CA GLU A 93 -3.12 -10.71 28.64
C GLU A 93 -3.76 -9.54 27.89
N GLN A 94 -4.81 -9.80 27.10
CA GLN A 94 -5.59 -8.75 26.42
C GLN A 94 -6.64 -8.08 27.32
N HIS A 95 -6.62 -8.34 28.63
CA HIS A 95 -7.52 -7.76 29.64
C HIS A 95 -9.01 -8.05 29.43
N PHE A 96 -9.35 -9.21 28.88
CA PHE A 96 -10.75 -9.64 28.81
C PHE A 96 -11.30 -9.97 30.20
N ALA A 97 -12.48 -9.45 30.52
CA ALA A 97 -13.18 -9.85 31.73
C ALA A 97 -13.66 -11.31 31.60
N PRO A 98 -13.74 -12.07 32.70
CA PRO A 98 -14.42 -13.36 32.73
C PRO A 98 -15.84 -13.21 32.15
N ASP A 99 -16.29 -14.19 31.36
CA ASP A 99 -17.61 -14.22 30.71
C ASP A 99 -17.86 -13.15 29.62
N THR A 100 -16.83 -12.44 29.15
CA THR A 100 -16.96 -11.53 28.00
C THR A 100 -17.50 -12.29 26.78
N LEU A 101 -18.59 -11.78 26.20
CA LEU A 101 -19.15 -12.37 24.98
C LEU A 101 -18.23 -12.06 23.80
N LEU A 102 -17.61 -13.10 23.26
CA LEU A 102 -16.73 -13.03 22.10
C LEU A 102 -17.53 -13.05 20.79
N SER A 103 -17.11 -12.23 19.84
CA SER A 103 -17.64 -12.16 18.49
C SER A 103 -16.56 -12.61 17.51
N ILE A 104 -16.65 -13.83 16.99
CA ILE A 104 -15.65 -14.37 16.07
C ILE A 104 -16.22 -14.40 14.67
N ASN A 105 -15.58 -13.72 13.72
CA ASN A 105 -15.96 -13.81 12.33
C ASN A 105 -15.14 -14.93 11.64
N PRO A 106 -15.75 -16.05 11.23
CA PRO A 106 -15.01 -17.16 10.65
C PRO A 106 -14.49 -16.90 9.23
N SER A 107 -15.09 -15.94 8.49
CA SER A 107 -14.70 -15.63 7.12
C SER A 107 -13.49 -14.70 7.07
N THR A 108 -13.45 -13.68 7.92
CA THR A 108 -12.32 -12.74 8.04
C THR A 108 -11.28 -13.19 9.06
N GLY A 109 -11.63 -14.12 9.95
CA GLY A 109 -10.78 -14.57 11.04
C GLY A 109 -10.65 -13.56 12.18
N THR A 110 -11.52 -12.55 12.27
CA THR A 110 -11.42 -11.50 13.30
C THR A 110 -12.10 -11.89 14.60
N LEU A 111 -11.57 -11.41 15.72
CA LEU A 111 -12.19 -11.47 17.04
C LEU A 111 -12.55 -10.06 17.49
N SER A 112 -13.80 -9.81 17.84
CA SER A 112 -14.25 -8.54 18.41
C SER A 112 -14.91 -8.76 19.77
N ALA A 113 -14.61 -7.87 20.72
CA ALA A 113 -15.25 -7.88 22.03
C ALA A 113 -15.15 -6.52 22.72
N LYS A 114 -15.99 -6.32 23.75
CA LYS A 114 -15.93 -5.14 24.61
C LYS A 114 -14.88 -5.38 25.70
N VAL A 115 -13.75 -4.70 25.59
CA VAL A 115 -12.63 -4.72 26.53
C VAL A 115 -12.54 -3.35 27.17
N GLU A 116 -12.61 -3.28 28.50
CA GLU A 116 -12.51 -2.02 29.26
C GLU A 116 -13.49 -0.92 28.80
N GLY A 117 -14.69 -1.32 28.37
CA GLY A 117 -15.72 -0.38 27.92
C GLY A 117 -15.64 0.01 26.43
N LYS A 118 -14.59 -0.37 25.71
CA LYS A 118 -14.39 -0.10 24.28
C LYS A 118 -14.45 -1.39 23.46
N THR A 119 -15.00 -1.34 22.26
CA THR A 119 -14.90 -2.47 21.33
C THR A 119 -13.47 -2.54 20.80
N LYS A 120 -12.79 -3.67 21.03
CA LYS A 120 -11.49 -3.99 20.43
C LYS A 120 -11.72 -5.09 19.39
N THR A 121 -11.07 -4.94 18.23
CA THR A 121 -11.08 -5.92 17.15
C THR A 121 -9.66 -6.38 16.89
N PHE A 122 -9.47 -7.69 16.88
CA PHE A 122 -8.20 -8.36 16.63
C PHE A 122 -8.25 -9.05 15.26
N HIS A 123 -7.17 -8.92 14.53
CA HIS A 123 -6.99 -9.43 13.17
C HIS A 123 -5.92 -10.52 13.15
N LEU A 124 -5.96 -11.41 12.15
CA LEU A 124 -4.96 -12.46 12.02
C LEU A 124 -3.54 -11.91 11.81
N SER A 125 -3.44 -10.81 11.06
CA SER A 125 -2.19 -10.14 10.70
C SER A 125 -1.65 -9.19 11.77
N ASP A 126 -2.45 -8.82 12.77
CA ASP A 126 -2.01 -7.80 13.73
C ASP A 126 -0.88 -8.30 14.65
N SER A 127 -0.27 -7.37 15.40
CA SER A 127 0.79 -7.68 16.36
C SER A 127 0.29 -8.32 17.66
N SER A 128 -1.03 -8.47 17.87
CA SER A 128 -1.60 -8.98 19.13
C SER A 128 -1.29 -10.46 19.37
N GLY A 129 -0.99 -11.21 18.31
CA GLY A 129 -0.78 -12.66 18.36
C GLY A 129 -2.05 -13.50 18.22
N TRP A 130 -3.19 -12.88 17.89
CA TRP A 130 -4.45 -13.58 17.65
C TRP A 130 -4.31 -14.67 16.57
N GLY A 131 -3.60 -14.40 15.47
CA GLY A 131 -3.36 -15.40 14.41
C GLY A 131 -2.60 -16.65 14.89
N GLN A 132 -1.78 -16.52 15.94
CA GLN A 132 -0.91 -17.58 16.45
C GLN A 132 -1.62 -18.52 17.42
N ILE A 133 -2.81 -18.16 17.89
CA ILE A 133 -3.56 -18.95 18.89
C ILE A 133 -4.97 -19.34 18.44
N SER A 134 -5.47 -18.78 17.34
CA SER A 134 -6.87 -18.90 16.93
C SER A 134 -7.15 -19.98 15.88
N GLY A 135 -6.14 -20.61 15.27
CA GLY A 135 -6.32 -21.54 14.14
C GLY A 135 -7.42 -22.59 14.34
N PRO A 136 -7.27 -23.52 15.30
CA PRO A 136 -8.28 -24.56 15.57
C PRO A 136 -9.67 -24.00 15.95
N LEU A 137 -9.69 -22.87 16.67
CA LEU A 137 -10.91 -22.19 17.06
C LEU A 137 -11.67 -21.65 15.83
N LEU A 138 -10.95 -21.03 14.89
CA LEU A 138 -11.50 -20.54 13.63
C LEU A 138 -11.94 -21.68 12.71
N ASP A 139 -11.20 -22.78 12.67
CA ASP A 139 -11.60 -23.96 11.90
C ASP A 139 -12.92 -24.54 12.42
N ALA A 140 -13.10 -24.58 13.75
CA ALA A 140 -14.36 -25.03 14.36
C ALA A 140 -15.47 -24.02 14.09
N ALA A 141 -15.17 -22.73 14.18
CA ALA A 141 -16.11 -21.65 13.89
C ALA A 141 -16.59 -21.68 12.43
N LYS A 142 -15.71 -21.98 11.46
CA LYS A 142 -16.05 -22.12 10.04
C LYS A 142 -17.02 -23.29 9.79
N VAL A 143 -16.90 -24.39 10.54
CA VAL A 143 -17.85 -25.50 10.44
C VAL A 143 -19.20 -25.15 11.08
N ILE A 144 -19.19 -24.43 12.21
CA ILE A 144 -20.39 -24.01 12.93
C ILE A 144 -21.18 -22.96 12.17
N ALA A 145 -20.48 -21.95 11.62
CA ALA A 145 -21.06 -20.83 10.90
C ALA A 145 -20.30 -20.61 9.58
N PRO A 146 -20.50 -21.48 8.56
CA PRO A 146 -19.82 -21.36 7.28
C PRO A 146 -20.30 -20.16 6.47
N GLY A 147 -19.46 -19.70 5.55
CA GLY A 147 -19.73 -18.58 4.65
C GLY A 147 -19.64 -17.20 5.33
N ASN A 148 -19.98 -16.14 4.59
CA ASN A 148 -19.95 -14.77 5.11
C ASN A 148 -21.25 -14.42 5.85
N ASN A 149 -21.58 -15.18 6.89
CA ASN A 149 -22.87 -15.08 7.60
C ASN A 149 -22.86 -14.18 8.85
N GLY A 150 -21.78 -13.41 9.00
CA GLY A 150 -21.50 -12.54 10.15
C GLY A 150 -20.83 -13.27 11.30
N ASP A 151 -20.74 -12.59 12.45
CA ASP A 151 -20.00 -13.09 13.59
C ASP A 151 -20.71 -14.26 14.31
N LEU A 152 -19.94 -15.29 14.63
CA LEU A 152 -20.30 -16.34 15.55
C LEU A 152 -20.19 -15.82 17.00
N ARG A 153 -21.33 -15.77 17.70
CA ARG A 153 -21.42 -15.46 19.13
C ARG A 153 -22.01 -16.65 19.87
N VAL A 154 -21.26 -17.15 20.86
CA VAL A 154 -21.62 -18.34 21.64
C VAL A 154 -21.64 -17.99 23.11
N ARG A 155 -22.78 -18.20 23.78
CA ARG A 155 -22.88 -17.99 25.22
C ARG A 155 -22.61 -19.30 25.95
N LEU A 156 -21.47 -19.33 26.65
CA LEU A 156 -21.04 -20.49 27.43
C LEU A 156 -21.57 -20.34 28.86
N GLY A 157 -22.52 -21.20 29.24
CA GLY A 157 -22.89 -21.41 30.64
C GLY A 157 -22.26 -22.69 31.19
N LYS A 158 -22.22 -22.83 32.51
CA LYS A 158 -21.60 -23.96 33.24
C LYS A 158 -21.88 -25.33 32.57
N ASP A 159 -23.16 -25.62 32.32
CA ASP A 159 -23.59 -26.90 31.75
C ASP A 159 -24.41 -26.73 30.46
N SER A 160 -24.37 -25.55 29.83
CA SER A 160 -25.19 -25.25 28.65
C SER A 160 -24.47 -24.36 27.65
N ILE A 161 -24.58 -24.67 26.36
CA ILE A 161 -24.16 -23.77 25.28
C ILE A 161 -25.40 -23.18 24.63
N LYS A 162 -25.44 -21.85 24.51
CA LYS A 162 -26.56 -21.14 23.89
C LYS A 162 -26.11 -20.36 22.66
N VAL A 163 -26.86 -20.48 21.57
CA VAL A 163 -26.61 -19.80 20.28
C VAL A 163 -27.91 -19.21 19.73
N SER A 164 -27.81 -18.34 18.71
CA SER A 164 -28.99 -17.80 18.04
C SER A 164 -29.64 -18.82 17.11
N ALA A 165 -30.92 -18.62 16.79
CA ALA A 165 -31.61 -19.43 15.78
C ALA A 165 -30.95 -19.36 14.40
N LYS A 166 -30.26 -18.25 14.07
CA LYS A 166 -29.48 -18.09 12.84
C LYS A 166 -28.29 -19.05 12.78
N VAL A 167 -27.59 -19.27 13.90
CA VAL A 167 -26.47 -20.22 13.95
C VAL A 167 -26.96 -21.64 13.70
N VAL A 168 -28.06 -22.04 14.34
CA VAL A 168 -28.67 -23.37 14.10
C VAL A 168 -29.13 -23.50 12.66
N ALA A 169 -29.84 -22.51 12.12
CA ALA A 169 -30.29 -22.51 10.73
C ALA A 169 -29.13 -22.63 9.73
N ASN A 170 -28.08 -21.81 9.92
CA ASN A 170 -26.90 -21.81 9.06
C ASN A 170 -26.19 -23.18 9.13
N PHE A 171 -25.99 -23.71 10.33
CA PHE A 171 -25.41 -25.04 10.49
C PHE A 171 -26.27 -26.09 9.77
N GLU A 172 -27.57 -26.14 10.01
CA GLU A 172 -28.42 -27.25 9.54
C GLU A 172 -28.85 -27.19 8.07
N GLY A 173 -28.38 -26.23 7.27
CA GLY A 173 -28.79 -26.20 5.86
C GLY A 173 -30.05 -25.41 5.58
N VAL A 174 -30.73 -24.88 6.60
CA VAL A 174 -32.11 -24.41 6.49
C VAL A 174 -32.23 -22.89 6.55
N PRO A 175 -33.18 -22.27 5.81
CA PRO A 175 -33.43 -20.84 5.94
C PRO A 175 -34.13 -20.53 7.27
N LEU A 176 -33.70 -19.46 7.94
CA LEU A 176 -34.44 -18.91 9.07
C LEU A 176 -35.66 -18.13 8.53
N PRO A 177 -36.90 -18.45 8.95
CA PRO A 177 -38.09 -17.88 8.35
C PRO A 177 -38.25 -16.41 8.76
N GLN A 178 -38.56 -15.56 7.79
CA GLN A 178 -38.74 -14.10 7.98
C GLN A 178 -40.21 -13.69 8.02
N LYS A 179 -41.11 -14.54 7.51
CA LYS A 179 -42.55 -14.31 7.46
C LYS A 179 -43.34 -15.41 8.15
N LEU A 180 -44.53 -15.09 8.65
CA LEU A 180 -45.45 -16.06 9.28
C LEU A 180 -45.84 -17.20 8.35
N SER A 181 -46.00 -16.92 7.07
CA SER A 181 -46.27 -17.95 6.06
C SER A 181 -45.09 -18.92 5.88
N GLN A 182 -43.86 -18.41 5.84
CA GLN A 182 -42.64 -19.23 5.74
C GLN A 182 -42.45 -20.09 6.98
N ALA A 183 -42.59 -19.49 8.18
CA ALA A 183 -42.50 -20.22 9.45
C ALA A 183 -43.56 -21.32 9.53
N ARG A 184 -44.82 -21.04 9.17
CA ARG A 184 -45.89 -22.06 9.14
C ARG A 184 -45.62 -23.19 8.17
N THR A 185 -45.02 -22.92 7.02
CA THR A 185 -44.67 -23.96 6.04
C THR A 185 -43.50 -24.80 6.54
N GLN A 186 -42.45 -24.17 7.07
CA GLN A 186 -41.29 -24.87 7.61
C GLN A 186 -41.65 -25.69 8.86
N ILE A 187 -42.44 -25.13 9.79
CA ILE A 187 -42.91 -25.86 10.98
C ILE A 187 -43.74 -27.08 10.55
N ARG A 188 -44.73 -26.93 9.66
CA ARG A 188 -45.52 -28.07 9.15
C ARG A 188 -44.67 -29.15 8.47
N HIS A 189 -43.59 -28.75 7.81
CA HIS A 189 -42.69 -29.69 7.15
C HIS A 189 -41.83 -30.47 8.16
N LEU A 190 -41.37 -29.81 9.22
CA LEU A 190 -40.38 -30.34 10.16
C LEU A 190 -40.99 -30.88 11.47
N GLU A 191 -42.21 -30.49 11.85
CA GLU A 191 -42.84 -30.86 13.13
C GLU A 191 -43.10 -32.36 13.30
N HIS A 192 -43.15 -33.09 12.19
CA HIS A 192 -43.33 -34.54 12.15
C HIS A 192 -42.02 -35.31 11.92
N LYS A 193 -40.87 -34.63 11.92
CA LYS A 193 -39.55 -35.25 11.74
C LYS A 193 -38.80 -35.33 13.06
N ASP A 194 -37.93 -36.33 13.15
CA ASP A 194 -37.04 -36.50 14.30
C ASP A 194 -35.73 -35.71 14.15
N THR A 195 -35.39 -35.24 12.94
CA THR A 195 -34.16 -34.47 12.62
C THR A 195 -34.43 -33.47 11.49
N PHE A 196 -33.50 -32.52 11.29
CA PHE A 196 -33.48 -31.66 10.11
C PHE A 196 -33.34 -32.50 8.82
N ASP A 197 -33.67 -31.87 7.69
CA ASP A 197 -33.44 -32.46 6.38
C ASP A 197 -31.94 -32.64 6.11
N PRO A 198 -31.54 -33.71 5.41
CA PRO A 198 -30.16 -33.85 4.98
C PRO A 198 -29.72 -32.65 4.12
N ILE A 199 -28.54 -32.12 4.42
CA ILE A 199 -27.93 -31.04 3.63
C ILE A 199 -27.69 -31.55 2.19
N PRO A 200 -28.05 -30.77 1.15
CA PRO A 200 -27.82 -31.16 -0.24
C PRO A 200 -26.35 -31.48 -0.53
N ALA A 201 -26.10 -32.52 -1.34
CA ALA A 201 -24.73 -32.96 -1.66
C ALA A 201 -23.91 -31.93 -2.46
N ASP A 202 -24.59 -30.98 -3.13
CA ASP A 202 -24.01 -29.89 -3.89
C ASP A 202 -23.78 -28.61 -3.06
N ASP A 203 -24.12 -28.62 -1.77
CA ASP A 203 -23.85 -27.50 -0.86
C ASP A 203 -22.33 -27.37 -0.59
N ARG A 204 -21.71 -26.46 -1.33
CA ARG A 204 -20.26 -26.17 -1.22
C ARG A 204 -19.87 -25.47 0.08
N LEU A 205 -20.81 -24.85 0.80
CA LEU A 205 -20.54 -24.21 2.08
C LEU A 205 -20.57 -25.22 3.23
N ARG A 206 -21.31 -26.33 3.08
CA ARG A 206 -21.56 -27.32 4.14
C ARG A 206 -21.32 -28.75 3.67
N PRO A 207 -20.13 -29.08 3.15
CA PRO A 207 -19.86 -30.43 2.64
C PRO A 207 -19.96 -31.46 3.77
N ALA A 208 -20.69 -32.57 3.55
CA ALA A 208 -20.92 -33.59 4.59
C ALA A 208 -19.62 -34.22 5.13
N SER A 209 -18.56 -34.30 4.29
CA SER A 209 -17.22 -34.74 4.72
C SER A 209 -16.68 -33.88 5.85
N SER A 210 -16.92 -32.56 5.80
CA SER A 210 -16.38 -31.58 6.75
C SER A 210 -16.96 -31.63 8.15
N ARG A 211 -18.12 -32.27 8.29
CA ARG A 211 -18.94 -32.24 9.51
C ARG A 211 -19.16 -33.63 10.09
N SER A 212 -18.46 -34.61 9.51
CA SER A 212 -18.50 -36.00 9.90
C SER A 212 -17.85 -36.20 11.29
N PRO A 213 -18.23 -37.27 12.02
CA PRO A 213 -17.53 -37.65 13.24
C PRO A 213 -16.02 -37.84 13.03
N GLN A 214 -15.61 -38.29 11.85
CA GLN A 214 -14.21 -38.44 11.46
C GLN A 214 -13.52 -37.07 11.36
N ALA A 215 -14.14 -36.09 10.69
CA ALA A 215 -13.61 -34.73 10.61
C ALA A 215 -13.48 -34.08 11.99
N LEU A 216 -14.46 -34.27 12.86
CA LEU A 216 -14.40 -33.80 14.25
C LEU A 216 -13.20 -34.40 15.02
N GLN A 217 -12.91 -35.69 14.82
CA GLN A 217 -11.75 -36.34 15.44
C GLN A 217 -10.41 -35.86 14.86
N VAL A 218 -10.34 -35.68 13.53
CA VAL A 218 -9.15 -35.11 12.87
C VAL A 218 -8.87 -33.72 13.42
N GLN A 219 -9.89 -32.88 13.57
CA GLN A 219 -9.70 -31.54 14.10
C GLN A 219 -9.24 -31.54 15.58
N LYS A 220 -9.78 -32.44 16.42
CA LYS A 220 -9.29 -32.63 17.79
C LYS A 220 -7.80 -32.99 17.83
N HIS A 221 -7.37 -33.89 16.95
CA HIS A 221 -5.96 -34.27 16.84
C HIS A 221 -5.08 -33.11 16.36
N ASN A 222 -5.50 -32.43 15.29
CA ASN A 222 -4.77 -31.27 14.75
C ASN A 222 -4.65 -30.14 15.78
N ALA A 223 -5.71 -29.89 16.55
CA ALA A 223 -5.70 -28.90 17.60
C ALA A 223 -4.70 -29.22 18.71
N ALA A 224 -4.57 -30.49 19.11
CA ALA A 224 -3.57 -30.89 20.11
C ALA A 224 -2.14 -30.60 19.63
N ASN A 225 -1.84 -30.91 18.36
CA ASN A 225 -0.54 -30.60 17.76
C ASN A 225 -0.31 -29.08 17.67
N TYR A 226 -1.32 -28.33 17.20
CA TYR A 226 -1.25 -26.87 17.09
C TYR A 226 -0.99 -26.20 18.44
N TYR A 227 -1.79 -26.51 19.47
CA TYR A 227 -1.62 -25.88 20.78
C TYR A 227 -0.35 -26.30 21.51
N SER A 228 0.30 -27.40 21.09
CA SER A 228 1.62 -27.79 21.62
C SER A 228 2.75 -26.87 21.14
N THR A 229 2.60 -26.23 19.97
CA THR A 229 3.63 -25.35 19.38
C THR A 229 3.24 -23.87 19.33
N ALA A 230 1.94 -23.55 19.38
CA ALA A 230 1.42 -22.19 19.37
C ALA A 230 2.09 -21.24 20.39
N PRO A 231 2.39 -21.65 21.64
CA PRO A 231 3.11 -20.78 22.58
C PRO A 231 4.49 -20.34 22.08
N GLN A 232 5.19 -21.20 21.35
CA GLN A 232 6.53 -20.91 20.82
C GLN A 232 6.45 -19.91 19.66
N ALA A 233 5.49 -20.11 18.74
CA ALA A 233 5.23 -19.16 17.66
C ALA A 233 4.78 -17.79 18.19
N LEU A 234 3.91 -17.77 19.21
CA LEU A 234 3.47 -16.53 19.87
C LEU A 234 4.63 -15.83 20.59
N ALA A 235 5.46 -16.57 21.33
CA ALA A 235 6.62 -16.03 22.02
C ALA A 235 7.63 -15.41 21.04
N TYR A 236 7.91 -16.09 19.92
CA TYR A 236 8.78 -15.54 18.88
C TYR A 236 8.17 -14.31 18.20
N LYS A 237 6.86 -14.30 17.91
CA LYS A 237 6.17 -13.12 17.37
C LYS A 237 6.31 -11.93 18.30
N ARG A 238 6.08 -12.10 19.60
CA ARG A 238 6.27 -11.04 20.61
C ARG A 238 7.69 -10.53 20.63
N LEU A 239 8.66 -11.43 20.63
CA LEU A 239 10.08 -11.08 20.61
C LEU A 239 10.44 -10.28 19.35
N ALA A 240 10.01 -10.74 18.17
CA ALA A 240 10.27 -10.06 16.90
C ALA A 240 9.59 -8.68 16.82
N VAL A 241 8.34 -8.57 17.29
CA VAL A 241 7.60 -7.30 17.34
C VAL A 241 8.27 -6.35 18.35
N ASP A 242 8.67 -6.83 19.52
CA ASP A 242 9.35 -6.02 20.53
C ASP A 242 10.69 -5.47 20.03
N VAL A 243 11.49 -6.29 19.34
CA VAL A 243 12.73 -5.83 18.68
C VAL A 243 12.42 -4.75 17.64
N ALA A 244 11.37 -4.94 16.83
CA ALA A 244 11.02 -4.01 15.77
C ALA A 244 10.44 -2.68 16.28
N ASP A 245 9.61 -2.73 17.33
CA ASP A 245 8.99 -1.54 17.95
C ASP A 245 10.03 -0.69 18.70
N ASN A 246 11.07 -1.32 19.28
CA ASN A 246 12.12 -0.64 20.01
C ASN A 246 13.35 -0.28 19.14
N LEU A 247 13.41 -0.75 17.88
CA LEU A 247 14.50 -0.40 16.97
C LEU A 247 14.51 1.11 16.70
N PRO A 248 15.62 1.83 16.96
CA PRO A 248 15.67 3.27 16.77
C PRO A 248 15.37 3.69 15.32
N ASN A 249 14.49 4.68 15.15
CA ASN A 249 14.14 5.24 13.84
C ASN A 249 14.52 6.71 13.77
N THR A 250 15.62 7.00 13.06
CA THR A 250 16.19 8.35 12.91
C THR A 250 15.18 9.38 12.41
N ARG A 251 14.34 9.02 11.42
CA ARG A 251 13.37 9.96 10.85
C ARG A 251 12.19 10.23 11.78
N ALA A 252 11.74 9.21 12.52
CA ALA A 252 10.69 9.37 13.51
C ALA A 252 11.17 10.24 14.69
N GLU A 253 12.42 10.07 15.12
CA GLU A 253 13.02 10.92 16.17
C GLU A 253 13.25 12.36 15.67
N ALA A 254 13.67 12.54 14.41
CA ALA A 254 13.75 13.86 13.79
C ALA A 254 12.38 14.54 13.71
N LYS A 255 11.30 13.78 13.47
CA LYS A 255 9.93 14.30 13.48
C LYS A 255 9.54 14.80 14.87
N LYS A 256 9.78 14.02 15.92
CA LYS A 256 9.53 14.44 17.31
C LYS A 256 10.29 15.73 17.63
N TRP A 257 11.57 15.79 17.25
CA TRP A 257 12.38 17.00 17.40
C TRP A 257 11.80 18.20 16.65
N ALA A 258 11.35 18.02 15.41
CA ALA A 258 10.73 19.08 14.63
C ALA A 258 9.38 19.54 15.20
N ASP A 259 8.52 18.61 15.64
CA ASP A 259 7.24 18.91 16.30
C ASP A 259 7.47 19.72 17.58
N ASP A 260 8.42 19.31 18.43
CA ASP A 260 8.80 20.02 19.66
C ASP A 260 9.36 21.41 19.35
N LEU A 261 10.16 21.54 18.30
CA LEU A 261 10.74 22.80 17.85
C LEU A 261 9.65 23.76 17.36
N LEU A 262 8.69 23.28 16.57
CA LEU A 262 7.55 24.07 16.11
C LEU A 262 6.64 24.48 17.28
N LEU A 263 6.35 23.56 18.22
CA LEU A 263 5.57 23.88 19.41
C LEU A 263 6.24 24.96 20.25
N LYS A 264 7.55 24.86 20.47
CA LYS A 264 8.33 25.84 21.23
C LYS A 264 8.34 27.22 20.56
N LEU A 265 8.53 27.26 19.25
CA LEU A 265 8.67 28.51 18.50
C LEU A 265 7.34 29.20 18.20
N THR A 266 6.26 28.44 18.04
CA THR A 266 4.94 28.98 17.62
C THR A 266 3.89 28.94 18.72
N GLY A 267 4.11 28.17 19.79
CA GLY A 267 3.13 27.91 20.84
C GLY A 267 1.98 26.99 20.43
N LYS A 268 2.04 26.37 19.24
CA LYS A 268 0.98 25.52 18.68
C LYS A 268 1.53 24.15 18.27
N PRO A 269 0.80 23.05 18.52
CA PRO A 269 1.17 21.75 17.96
C PRO A 269 0.91 21.78 16.44
N ILE A 270 1.99 21.69 15.65
CA ILE A 270 1.94 21.62 14.20
C ILE A 270 2.62 20.31 13.79
N ASP A 271 1.98 19.54 12.94
CA ASP A 271 2.58 18.32 12.38
C ASP A 271 3.72 18.70 11.42
N SER A 272 4.96 18.46 11.84
CA SER A 272 6.15 18.84 11.07
C SER A 272 6.27 18.15 9.71
N ASP A 273 5.59 17.02 9.46
CA ASP A 273 5.55 16.38 8.16
C ASP A 273 4.70 17.13 7.12
N THR A 274 3.88 18.08 7.59
CA THR A 274 3.09 19.00 6.75
C THR A 274 3.79 20.34 6.51
N VAL A 275 4.98 20.54 7.10
CA VAL A 275 5.75 21.77 7.01
C VAL A 275 6.98 21.56 6.13
N TYR A 276 7.15 22.41 5.13
CA TYR A 276 8.24 22.36 4.16
C TYR A 276 9.19 23.53 4.35
N LEU A 277 10.49 23.26 4.46
CA LEU A 277 11.55 24.25 4.27
C LEU A 277 11.88 24.33 2.77
N ASN A 278 11.40 25.40 2.14
CA ASN A 278 11.63 25.67 0.73
C ASN A 278 12.76 26.69 0.57
N ARG A 279 13.75 26.36 -0.26
CA ARG A 279 14.93 27.21 -0.54
C ARG A 279 14.93 27.74 -1.97
N PHE A 280 15.21 29.01 -2.13
CA PHE A 280 15.13 29.82 -3.35
C PHE A 280 16.45 30.52 -3.65
N LYS A 281 16.51 31.29 -4.75
CA LYS A 281 17.70 32.07 -5.13
C LYS A 281 17.64 33.55 -4.71
N GLY A 282 16.61 33.93 -3.96
CA GLY A 282 16.28 35.29 -3.53
C GLY A 282 14.78 35.45 -3.30
N GLY A 283 14.30 36.67 -3.03
CA GLY A 283 12.87 36.92 -2.78
C GLY A 283 12.46 38.36 -3.12
N GLU A 284 11.15 38.59 -3.21
CA GLU A 284 10.53 39.90 -3.36
C GLU A 284 10.03 40.40 -2.01
N SER A 285 10.19 41.69 -1.70
CA SER A 285 9.76 42.22 -0.40
C SER A 285 8.24 42.15 -0.28
N ALA A 286 7.76 41.58 0.82
CA ALA A 286 6.34 41.39 1.09
C ALA A 286 6.03 41.39 2.59
N ASP A 287 4.75 41.51 2.94
CA ASP A 287 4.27 41.41 4.33
C ASP A 287 4.11 39.93 4.76
N THR A 288 5.25 39.24 4.88
CA THR A 288 5.37 37.83 5.27
C THR A 288 6.20 37.69 6.54
N ALA A 289 6.22 36.49 7.13
CA ALA A 289 6.99 36.22 8.34
C ALA A 289 8.49 36.50 8.16
N THR A 290 9.04 36.22 6.98
CA THR A 290 10.44 36.47 6.61
C THR A 290 10.67 37.90 6.09
N GLY A 291 9.61 38.59 5.65
CA GLY A 291 9.68 39.85 4.91
C GLY A 291 9.87 39.66 3.39
N TRP A 292 9.85 38.40 2.92
CA TRP A 292 10.04 38.00 1.53
C TRP A 292 8.93 37.06 1.03
N GLU A 293 8.57 37.17 -0.23
CA GLU A 293 7.75 36.21 -0.97
C GLU A 293 8.49 35.73 -2.24
N HIS A 294 8.10 34.57 -2.74
CA HIS A 294 8.72 33.90 -3.89
C HIS A 294 7.62 33.53 -4.89
N THR A 295 7.17 34.53 -5.64
CA THR A 295 5.98 34.44 -6.51
C THR A 295 6.25 33.91 -7.91
N PHE A 296 7.50 33.94 -8.40
CA PHE A 296 7.85 33.61 -9.78
C PHE A 296 9.00 32.59 -9.93
N GLN A 297 9.29 31.82 -8.88
CA GLN A 297 10.35 30.81 -8.91
C GLN A 297 9.95 29.59 -8.07
N GLU A 298 10.38 28.41 -8.51
CA GLU A 298 10.32 27.21 -7.69
C GLU A 298 11.51 27.14 -6.73
N PRO A 299 11.33 26.51 -5.56
CA PRO A 299 12.45 26.23 -4.70
C PRO A 299 13.35 25.20 -5.37
N TRP A 300 14.67 25.41 -5.30
CA TRP A 300 15.65 24.43 -5.75
C TRP A 300 15.82 23.27 -4.74
N SER A 301 15.30 23.44 -3.52
CA SER A 301 15.20 22.40 -2.50
C SER A 301 13.91 22.59 -1.71
N SER A 302 13.10 21.55 -1.59
CA SER A 302 11.84 21.52 -0.85
C SER A 302 11.82 20.27 0.02
N LEU A 303 12.03 20.43 1.32
CA LEU A 303 12.15 19.31 2.27
C LEU A 303 11.13 19.46 3.38
N ARG A 304 10.53 18.36 3.84
CA ARG A 304 9.77 18.40 5.09
C ARG A 304 10.70 18.82 6.22
N LEU A 305 10.16 19.49 7.23
CA LEU A 305 10.97 20.06 8.29
C LEU A 305 11.87 19.03 8.99
N PRO A 306 11.43 17.81 9.32
CA PRO A 306 12.32 16.83 9.95
C PRO A 306 13.49 16.42 9.04
N ASP A 307 13.25 16.29 7.73
CA ASP A 307 14.29 15.98 6.74
C ASP A 307 15.28 17.13 6.58
N ALA A 308 14.78 18.37 6.61
CA ALA A 308 15.60 19.57 6.58
C ALA A 308 16.50 19.67 7.82
N LEU A 309 16.00 19.28 8.99
CA LEU A 309 16.78 19.24 10.22
C LEU A 309 17.89 18.18 10.16
N LEU A 310 17.60 16.99 9.62
CA LEU A 310 18.63 15.95 9.41
C LEU A 310 19.70 16.36 8.40
N LYS A 311 19.36 17.18 7.40
CA LYS A 311 20.30 17.72 6.41
C LYS A 311 21.24 18.80 6.98
N ASN A 312 20.93 19.36 8.16
CA ASN A 312 21.57 20.53 8.77
C ASN A 312 21.55 21.82 7.92
N PHE A 313 21.89 22.94 8.57
CA PHE A 313 22.08 24.24 7.93
C PHE A 313 23.56 24.48 7.61
N SER A 314 23.83 25.05 6.43
CA SER A 314 25.19 25.33 5.92
C SER A 314 25.78 26.60 6.53
N GLU A 315 27.11 26.82 6.39
CA GLU A 315 27.74 28.09 6.82
C GLU A 315 27.14 29.32 6.14
N HIS A 316 26.71 29.20 4.88
CA HIS A 316 26.05 30.27 4.14
C HIS A 316 24.72 30.67 4.78
N ASP A 317 24.01 29.73 5.41
CA ASP A 317 22.73 29.98 6.08
C ASP A 317 22.89 30.82 7.36
N TRP A 318 24.08 30.78 7.98
CA TRP A 318 24.40 31.54 9.18
C TRP A 318 24.67 33.03 8.94
N VAL A 319 24.82 33.44 7.68
CA VAL A 319 24.99 34.85 7.33
C VAL A 319 23.68 35.59 7.65
N PRO A 320 23.70 36.62 8.52
CA PRO A 320 22.48 37.29 8.96
C PRO A 320 21.62 37.79 7.80
N GLY A 321 20.37 37.32 7.74
CA GLY A 321 19.39 37.71 6.72
C GLY A 321 19.45 36.88 5.43
N ASN A 322 20.51 36.10 5.17
CA ASN A 322 20.58 35.27 3.95
C ASN A 322 19.53 34.16 3.97
N LEU A 323 19.48 33.36 5.04
CA LEU A 323 18.54 32.24 5.11
C LEU A 323 17.08 32.69 5.03
N ASP A 324 16.72 33.82 5.65
CA ASP A 324 15.33 34.33 5.60
C ASP A 324 14.98 34.98 4.24
N LEU A 325 15.98 35.44 3.47
CA LEU A 325 15.82 35.91 2.09
C LEU A 325 15.72 34.75 1.09
N GLU A 326 16.46 33.67 1.34
CA GLU A 326 16.62 32.55 0.43
C GLU A 326 15.78 31.34 0.84
N ALA A 327 15.01 31.41 1.92
CA ALA A 327 14.15 30.32 2.35
C ALA A 327 12.90 30.80 3.11
N GLY A 328 11.90 29.92 3.18
CA GLY A 328 10.72 30.09 4.03
C GLY A 328 10.14 28.75 4.44
N LEU A 329 9.30 28.77 5.48
CA LEU A 329 8.53 27.61 5.92
C LEU A 329 7.12 27.71 5.36
N TYR A 330 6.64 26.65 4.70
CA TYR A 330 5.36 26.63 4.02
C TYR A 330 4.59 25.35 4.28
N THR A 331 3.27 25.39 4.11
CA THR A 331 2.41 24.18 4.13
C THR A 331 2.44 23.41 2.81
N GLN A 332 3.12 23.95 1.79
CA GLN A 332 3.16 23.40 0.45
C GLN A 332 4.60 23.05 0.03
N PRO A 333 4.80 21.91 -0.65
CA PRO A 333 6.08 21.56 -1.27
C PRO A 333 6.33 22.40 -2.54
N ALA A 334 7.41 22.08 -3.26
CA ALA A 334 7.64 22.53 -4.64
C ALA A 334 6.40 22.39 -5.55
N GLY A 335 6.27 23.27 -6.55
CA GLY A 335 5.18 23.27 -7.54
C GLY A 335 4.16 24.41 -7.42
N GLN A 336 4.42 25.43 -6.59
CA GLN A 336 3.49 26.54 -6.36
C GLN A 336 3.76 27.81 -7.19
N SER A 337 4.88 27.92 -7.91
CA SER A 337 5.28 29.16 -8.61
C SER A 337 4.28 29.62 -9.69
N GLU A 338 3.55 28.70 -10.31
CA GLU A 338 2.48 29.00 -11.28
C GLU A 338 1.11 29.23 -10.63
N LYS A 339 0.99 28.97 -9.32
CA LYS A 339 -0.24 28.98 -8.53
C LYS A 339 -0.25 30.08 -7.44
N GLY A 340 0.44 31.18 -7.71
CA GLY A 340 0.58 32.31 -6.77
C GLY A 340 1.85 32.28 -5.92
N GLY A 341 2.70 31.27 -6.08
CA GLY A 341 4.01 31.12 -5.46
C GLY A 341 3.96 30.95 -3.94
N TYR A 342 5.03 31.36 -3.28
CA TYR A 342 5.22 31.16 -1.84
C TYR A 342 5.18 32.49 -1.12
N GLY A 343 4.22 32.69 -0.23
CA GLY A 343 4.00 33.97 0.44
C GLY A 343 3.03 33.84 1.61
N LYS A 344 2.39 34.95 2.01
CA LYS A 344 1.59 35.01 3.24
C LYS A 344 0.45 33.97 3.31
N HIS A 345 -0.07 33.55 2.16
CA HIS A 345 -1.24 32.67 2.06
C HIS A 345 -0.91 31.18 2.33
N ASN A 346 0.34 30.77 2.20
CA ASN A 346 0.80 29.39 2.44
C ASN A 346 2.01 29.31 3.40
N GLN A 347 2.43 30.43 3.98
CA GLN A 347 3.53 30.46 4.95
C GLN A 347 3.12 29.81 6.29
N ILE A 348 4.11 29.25 6.95
CA ILE A 348 4.13 29.13 8.41
C ILE A 348 4.68 30.44 8.95
N ASP A 349 4.01 31.04 9.94
CA ASP A 349 4.40 32.33 10.53
C ASP A 349 5.62 32.17 11.46
N LEU A 350 6.75 31.77 10.88
CA LEU A 350 7.99 31.46 11.55
C LEU A 350 9.16 31.63 10.57
N LYS A 351 10.25 32.29 11.01
CA LYS A 351 11.43 32.48 10.17
C LYS A 351 12.32 31.24 10.18
N PRO A 352 12.86 30.81 9.02
CA PRO A 352 13.86 29.75 8.96
C PRO A 352 15.08 29.99 9.85
N SER A 353 15.55 31.24 10.02
CA SER A 353 16.64 31.58 10.93
C SER A 353 16.33 31.28 12.40
N GLN A 354 15.07 31.43 12.82
CA GLN A 354 14.64 31.06 14.18
C GLN A 354 14.66 29.54 14.38
N VAL A 355 14.23 28.79 13.36
CA VAL A 355 14.33 27.32 13.36
C VAL A 355 15.80 26.89 13.44
N MET A 356 16.67 27.46 12.62
CA MET A 356 18.11 27.18 12.63
C MET A 356 18.76 27.50 13.98
N HIS A 357 18.46 28.66 14.57
CA HIS A 357 19.05 29.05 15.86
C HIS A 357 18.57 28.19 17.03
N GLU A 358 17.30 27.77 17.04
CA GLU A 358 16.80 26.86 18.08
C GLU A 358 17.26 25.42 17.84
N SER A 359 17.34 24.95 16.59
CA SER A 359 17.80 23.59 16.27
C SER A 359 19.26 23.38 16.67
N TRP A 360 20.10 24.41 16.58
CA TRP A 360 21.51 24.35 16.99
C TRP A 360 21.71 24.01 18.48
N LYS A 361 20.68 24.22 19.32
CA LYS A 361 20.73 23.89 20.75
C LYS A 361 20.48 22.41 21.03
N THR A 362 20.07 21.63 20.04
CA THR A 362 19.82 20.20 20.16
C THR A 362 21.00 19.40 19.62
N ASP A 363 21.59 18.56 20.47
CA ASP A 363 22.56 17.55 20.05
C ASP A 363 21.83 16.26 19.65
N PHE A 364 21.29 16.26 18.43
CA PHE A 364 20.51 15.14 17.90
C PHE A 364 21.35 13.88 17.69
N GLN A 365 22.64 14.02 17.36
CA GLN A 365 23.57 12.90 17.20
C GLN A 365 23.72 12.15 18.53
N THR A 366 24.06 12.86 19.61
CA THR A 366 24.20 12.23 20.94
C THR A 366 22.90 11.55 21.40
N GLN A 367 21.74 12.18 21.16
CA GLN A 367 20.45 11.55 21.48
C GLN A 367 20.23 10.25 20.71
N MET A 368 20.60 10.23 19.43
CA MET A 368 20.46 9.04 18.61
C MET A 368 21.45 7.94 19.01
N THR A 369 22.72 8.29 19.26
CA THR A 369 23.73 7.35 19.79
C THR A 369 23.25 6.72 21.09
N GLN A 370 22.71 7.52 22.04
CA GLN A 370 22.16 6.97 23.29
C GLN A 370 20.99 6.02 23.08
N LYS A 371 20.10 6.29 22.11
CA LYS A 371 19.00 5.39 21.76
C LYS A 371 19.51 4.09 21.13
N ILE A 372 20.50 4.17 20.25
CA ILE A 372 21.16 3.03 19.63
C ILE A 372 21.85 2.16 20.70
N ASP A 373 22.65 2.77 21.57
CA ASP A 373 23.33 2.09 22.67
C ASP A 373 22.33 1.43 23.63
N HIS A 374 21.25 2.15 23.97
CA HIS A 374 20.20 1.62 24.84
C HIS A 374 19.50 0.41 24.21
N PHE A 375 19.15 0.50 22.92
CA PHE A 375 18.56 -0.61 22.18
C PHE A 375 19.45 -1.84 22.23
N TRP A 376 20.74 -1.72 21.85
CA TRP A 376 21.65 -2.86 21.85
C TRP A 376 21.94 -3.39 23.26
N SER A 377 22.00 -2.53 24.27
CA SER A 377 22.16 -3.00 25.66
C SER A 377 20.95 -3.78 26.18
N THR A 378 19.77 -3.59 25.58
CA THR A 378 18.49 -4.16 26.07
C THR A 378 17.98 -5.31 25.21
N HIS A 379 18.16 -5.26 23.88
CA HIS A 379 17.53 -6.16 22.91
C HIS A 379 18.52 -6.95 22.05
N ASN A 380 19.83 -6.96 22.37
CA ASN A 380 20.83 -7.66 21.54
C ASN A 380 20.58 -9.18 21.45
N ASP A 381 20.26 -9.85 22.55
CA ASP A 381 19.97 -11.30 22.55
C ASP A 381 18.65 -11.60 21.80
N GLU A 382 17.63 -10.75 21.93
CA GLU A 382 16.40 -10.85 21.16
C GLU A 382 16.67 -10.66 19.66
N TYR A 383 17.45 -9.64 19.28
CA TYR A 383 17.86 -9.41 17.89
C TYR A 383 18.59 -10.62 17.30
N GLU A 384 19.57 -11.19 18.03
CA GLU A 384 20.27 -12.42 17.66
C GLU A 384 19.28 -13.58 17.41
N THR A 385 18.31 -13.74 18.31
CA THR A 385 17.28 -14.78 18.21
C THR A 385 16.43 -14.60 16.96
N THR A 386 16.09 -13.35 16.63
CA THR A 386 15.28 -13.01 15.45
C THR A 386 16.00 -13.29 14.13
N ILE A 387 17.26 -12.86 13.98
CA ILE A 387 18.01 -13.14 12.74
C ILE A 387 18.32 -14.63 12.57
N LYS A 388 18.51 -15.37 13.68
CA LYS A 388 18.69 -16.83 13.65
C LYS A 388 17.42 -17.53 13.19
N GLY A 389 16.24 -17.10 13.65
CA GLY A 389 14.95 -17.64 13.19
C GLY A 389 14.69 -17.38 11.70
N GLU A 390 14.98 -16.17 11.21
CA GLU A 390 14.87 -15.81 9.79
C GLU A 390 15.79 -16.66 8.90
N PHE A 391 17.05 -16.83 9.29
CA PHE A 391 18.01 -17.68 8.57
C PHE A 391 17.49 -19.12 8.39
N ILE A 392 16.99 -19.72 9.48
CA ILE A 392 16.46 -21.09 9.47
C ILE A 392 15.21 -21.18 8.59
N PHE A 393 14.32 -20.20 8.70
CA PHE A 393 13.15 -20.11 7.84
C PHE A 393 13.52 -20.10 6.38
N GLN A 394 14.43 -19.22 5.96
CA GLN A 394 14.87 -19.12 4.57
C GLN A 394 15.51 -20.44 4.09
N ALA A 395 16.33 -21.08 4.93
CA ALA A 395 16.97 -22.35 4.57
C ALA A 395 15.95 -23.47 4.36
N ARG A 396 14.95 -23.58 5.26
CA ARG A 396 13.87 -24.58 5.16
C ARG A 396 12.92 -24.28 4.00
N LYS A 397 12.52 -23.01 3.82
CA LYS A 397 11.67 -22.54 2.71
C LYS A 397 12.29 -22.85 1.36
N GLN A 398 13.57 -22.50 1.19
CA GLN A 398 14.28 -22.70 -0.07
C GLN A 398 14.52 -24.18 -0.36
N LEU A 399 14.82 -25.00 0.65
CA LEU A 399 14.91 -26.46 0.49
C LEU A 399 13.59 -27.05 0.00
N LYS A 400 12.47 -26.73 0.66
CA LYS A 400 11.13 -27.21 0.27
C LYS A 400 10.78 -26.79 -1.15
N SER A 401 11.03 -25.52 -1.49
CA SER A 401 10.81 -25.00 -2.84
C SER A 401 11.68 -25.69 -3.90
N ALA A 402 12.92 -26.07 -3.55
CA ALA A 402 13.79 -26.81 -4.46
C ALA A 402 13.33 -28.27 -4.66
N GLU A 403 12.89 -28.94 -3.59
CA GLU A 403 12.45 -30.34 -3.62
C GLU A 403 11.07 -30.51 -4.29
N SER A 404 10.16 -29.54 -4.16
CA SER A 404 8.83 -29.58 -4.79
C SER A 404 8.84 -29.35 -6.31
N ARG A 405 9.92 -28.80 -6.87
CA ARG A 405 10.03 -28.52 -8.32
C ARG A 405 10.27 -29.79 -9.14
N PRO A 406 9.59 -29.95 -10.30
CA PRO A 406 9.91 -31.00 -11.26
C PRO A 406 11.38 -30.96 -11.74
N PRO A 407 12.00 -32.10 -12.07
CA PRO A 407 13.41 -32.15 -12.51
C PRO A 407 13.74 -31.22 -13.69
N LEU A 408 12.81 -31.06 -14.64
CA LEU A 408 12.98 -30.21 -15.80
C LEU A 408 13.06 -28.72 -15.41
N GLU A 409 12.13 -28.26 -14.57
CA GLU A 409 12.16 -26.88 -14.05
C GLU A 409 13.43 -26.60 -13.24
N ARG A 410 13.87 -27.58 -12.44
CA ARG A 410 15.12 -27.48 -11.67
C ARG A 410 16.34 -27.30 -12.58
N SER A 411 16.36 -27.94 -13.75
CA SER A 411 17.45 -27.80 -14.74
C SER A 411 17.48 -26.45 -15.48
N LEU A 412 16.36 -25.71 -15.50
CA LEU A 412 16.24 -24.39 -16.12
C LEU A 412 16.64 -23.24 -15.17
N GLN A 413 16.78 -23.52 -13.88
CA GLN A 413 17.24 -22.52 -12.92
C GLN A 413 18.72 -22.20 -13.14
N ALA A 414 19.09 -20.93 -12.92
CA ALA A 414 20.48 -20.52 -12.87
C ALA A 414 21.25 -21.40 -11.85
N PRO A 415 22.50 -21.79 -12.12
CA PRO A 415 23.28 -22.67 -11.25
C PRO A 415 23.26 -22.23 -9.77
N GLU A 416 23.30 -20.93 -9.54
CA GLU A 416 23.28 -20.29 -8.23
C GLU A 416 21.96 -20.46 -7.45
N HIS A 417 20.85 -20.70 -8.15
CA HIS A 417 19.52 -20.86 -7.54
C HIS A 417 19.17 -22.34 -7.25
N GLN A 418 20.01 -23.28 -7.67
CA GLN A 418 19.75 -24.72 -7.54
C GLN A 418 20.14 -25.25 -6.14
N PHE A 419 19.58 -24.67 -5.09
CA PHE A 419 19.84 -25.06 -3.69
C PHE A 419 19.45 -26.52 -3.42
N THR A 420 20.35 -27.30 -2.79
CA THR A 420 20.17 -28.74 -2.57
C THR A 420 20.11 -29.12 -1.10
N ARG A 421 19.75 -30.38 -0.82
CA ARG A 421 19.76 -30.95 0.54
C ARG A 421 21.14 -30.90 1.20
N ASP A 422 22.21 -31.06 0.42
CA ASP A 422 23.58 -30.97 0.95
C ASP A 422 23.96 -29.52 1.25
N ASP A 423 23.46 -28.56 0.47
CA ASP A 423 23.66 -27.14 0.73
C ASP A 423 22.91 -26.71 1.98
N TYR A 424 21.68 -27.22 2.18
CA TYR A 424 20.94 -27.07 3.43
C TYR A 424 21.72 -27.62 4.64
N ARG A 425 22.28 -28.84 4.55
CA ARG A 425 23.11 -29.41 5.62
C ARG A 425 24.35 -28.56 5.91
N LEU A 426 24.97 -27.99 4.86
CA LEU A 426 26.12 -27.13 4.98
C LEU A 426 25.77 -25.84 5.75
N VAL A 427 24.74 -25.11 5.32
CA VAL A 427 24.38 -23.83 5.97
C VAL A 427 23.82 -24.03 7.37
N MET A 428 23.07 -25.12 7.62
CA MET A 428 22.58 -25.46 8.95
C MET A 428 23.70 -25.86 9.93
N GLY A 429 24.93 -26.09 9.44
CA GLY A 429 26.11 -26.21 10.31
C GLY A 429 26.42 -24.92 11.08
N ALA A 430 25.90 -23.76 10.66
CA ALA A 430 25.96 -22.49 11.41
C ALA A 430 25.15 -22.51 12.70
N VAL A 431 24.15 -23.40 12.80
CA VAL A 431 23.26 -23.59 13.95
C VAL A 431 23.36 -25.03 14.46
N SER A 432 24.57 -25.43 14.85
CA SER A 432 24.91 -26.83 15.15
C SER A 432 24.12 -27.47 16.30
N ASN A 433 23.50 -26.65 17.16
CA ASN A 433 22.61 -27.06 18.24
C ASN A 433 21.18 -27.38 17.80
N LEU A 434 20.81 -27.08 16.55
CA LEU A 434 19.46 -27.24 16.03
C LEU A 434 19.33 -28.47 15.13
N THR A 435 18.10 -28.96 15.00
CA THR A 435 17.79 -30.13 14.19
C THR A 435 17.93 -29.87 12.68
N LEU A 436 18.48 -30.84 11.96
CA LEU A 436 18.51 -30.87 10.49
C LEU A 436 17.18 -31.32 9.87
N ASP A 437 16.23 -31.80 10.67
CA ASP A 437 14.88 -32.09 10.18
C ASP A 437 14.13 -30.76 9.99
N GLU A 438 13.86 -30.41 8.73
CA GLU A 438 13.15 -29.21 8.30
C GLU A 438 11.66 -29.20 8.69
N ASN A 439 11.12 -30.33 9.13
CA ASN A 439 9.73 -30.49 9.56
C ASN A 439 9.59 -30.60 11.08
N ALA A 440 10.72 -30.70 11.80
CA ALA A 440 10.72 -30.70 13.26
C ALA A 440 10.59 -29.26 13.80
N PRO A 441 9.71 -29.04 14.80
CA PRO A 441 9.57 -27.73 15.40
C PRO A 441 10.81 -27.36 16.21
N ILE A 442 11.14 -26.08 16.22
CA ILE A 442 12.21 -25.48 17.03
C ILE A 442 11.57 -24.64 18.12
N THR A 443 12.12 -24.61 19.34
CA THR A 443 11.64 -23.73 20.41
C THR A 443 12.41 -22.41 20.45
N VAL A 444 11.82 -21.37 21.02
CA VAL A 444 12.48 -20.07 21.22
C VAL A 444 13.73 -20.22 22.09
N GLU A 445 13.71 -21.08 23.10
CA GLU A 445 14.89 -21.37 23.94
C GLU A 445 16.02 -22.01 23.15
N GLN A 446 15.71 -22.87 22.17
CA GLN A 446 16.71 -23.45 21.27
C GLN A 446 17.31 -22.39 20.35
N LEU A 447 16.52 -21.42 19.87
CA LEU A 447 17.04 -20.28 19.10
C LEU A 447 17.93 -19.37 19.95
N LYS A 448 17.54 -19.10 21.20
CA LYS A 448 18.33 -18.31 22.17
C LYS A 448 19.67 -18.96 22.54
N ALA A 449 19.75 -20.28 22.47
CA ALA A 449 20.99 -20.99 22.79
C ALA A 449 22.09 -20.65 21.78
N LYS A 450 23.21 -20.10 22.28
CA LYS A 450 24.42 -19.81 21.50
C LYS A 450 25.20 -21.09 21.27
N ALA A 451 25.61 -21.35 20.04
CA ALA A 451 26.37 -22.53 19.69
C ALA A 451 27.42 -22.20 18.60
N PRO A 452 28.66 -22.71 18.72
CA PRO A 452 29.65 -22.51 17.69
C PRO A 452 29.23 -23.20 16.38
N ALA A 453 29.72 -22.66 15.25
CA ALA A 453 29.60 -23.33 13.97
C ALA A 453 30.20 -24.74 14.04
N ASN A 454 29.57 -25.71 13.36
CA ASN A 454 30.10 -27.06 13.25
C ASN A 454 31.49 -27.02 12.61
N GLY A 455 32.49 -27.67 13.21
CA GLY A 455 33.88 -27.65 12.72
C GLY A 455 34.10 -28.15 11.28
N ASN A 456 33.10 -28.83 10.68
CA ASN A 456 33.12 -29.23 9.28
C ASN A 456 32.59 -28.16 8.30
N VAL A 457 32.15 -27.02 8.83
CA VAL A 457 31.63 -25.86 8.09
C VAL A 457 32.49 -24.64 8.41
N GLN A 458 32.89 -23.92 7.37
CA GLN A 458 33.60 -22.65 7.53
C GLN A 458 32.63 -21.52 7.17
N ALA A 459 32.22 -20.76 8.17
CA ALA A 459 31.44 -19.54 7.99
C ALA A 459 32.38 -18.32 7.98
N HIS A 460 32.20 -17.41 7.03
CA HIS A 460 32.96 -16.18 6.93
C HIS A 460 32.00 -15.04 6.60
N ALA A 461 32.21 -13.86 7.20
CA ALA A 461 31.61 -12.64 6.65
C ALA A 461 32.16 -12.41 5.23
N LEU A 462 31.31 -11.96 4.30
CA LEU A 462 31.79 -11.61 2.96
C LEU A 462 32.78 -10.45 3.06
N SER A 463 33.99 -10.63 2.54
CA SER A 463 35.02 -9.59 2.50
C SER A 463 35.44 -9.33 1.06
N LEU A 464 35.26 -8.08 0.62
CA LEU A 464 35.62 -7.62 -0.73
C LEU A 464 36.82 -6.67 -0.61
N HIS A 465 37.97 -7.09 -1.14
CA HIS A 465 39.23 -6.33 -1.07
C HIS A 465 39.56 -5.77 0.34
N GLY A 466 39.26 -6.53 1.39
CA GLY A 466 39.52 -6.17 2.79
C GLY A 466 38.40 -5.38 3.48
N VAL A 467 37.32 -5.03 2.78
CA VAL A 467 36.11 -4.43 3.36
C VAL A 467 35.10 -5.54 3.67
N THR A 468 34.65 -5.61 4.92
CA THR A 468 33.81 -6.72 5.41
C THR A 468 32.34 -6.30 5.48
N SER A 469 31.45 -7.17 5.00
CA SER A 469 29.99 -6.99 5.08
C SER A 469 29.52 -7.14 6.53
N SER A 470 28.46 -6.42 6.88
CA SER A 470 27.84 -6.49 8.20
C SER A 470 26.95 -7.73 8.40
N ASP A 471 26.46 -8.33 7.31
CA ASP A 471 25.31 -9.26 7.35
C ASP A 471 25.39 -10.42 6.33
N ILE A 472 26.12 -10.27 5.22
CA ILE A 472 26.30 -11.34 4.24
C ILE A 472 27.29 -12.39 4.78
N VAL A 473 26.85 -13.65 4.80
CA VAL A 473 27.67 -14.79 5.25
C VAL A 473 27.97 -15.73 4.10
N ARG A 474 29.25 -16.09 3.95
CA ARG A 474 29.74 -17.14 3.05
C ARG A 474 30.01 -18.41 3.84
N PHE A 475 29.37 -19.50 3.45
CA PHE A 475 29.61 -20.84 3.95
C PHE A 475 30.43 -21.65 2.95
N SER A 476 31.45 -22.36 3.43
CA SER A 476 32.17 -23.35 2.64
C SER A 476 32.30 -24.67 3.36
N ALA A 477 32.28 -25.75 2.59
CA ALA A 477 32.63 -27.08 3.10
C ALA A 477 34.12 -27.10 3.54
N ALA A 478 34.49 -28.03 4.42
CA ALA A 478 35.86 -28.14 4.93
C ALA A 478 36.94 -28.35 3.85
N ASP A 479 36.57 -28.82 2.66
CA ASP A 479 37.45 -28.96 1.51
C ASP A 479 37.65 -27.64 0.72
N GLY A 480 36.94 -26.58 1.08
CA GLY A 480 37.00 -25.26 0.45
C GLY A 480 36.40 -25.18 -0.95
N GLY A 481 35.80 -26.27 -1.45
CA GLY A 481 35.26 -26.34 -2.81
C GLY A 481 33.93 -25.60 -2.93
N ARG A 482 32.86 -26.21 -2.41
CA ARG A 482 31.51 -25.66 -2.53
C ARG A 482 31.32 -24.42 -1.66
N GLN A 483 30.72 -23.37 -2.24
CA GLN A 483 30.39 -22.13 -1.56
C GLN A 483 28.87 -21.92 -1.53
N VAL A 484 28.34 -21.41 -0.43
CA VAL A 484 26.96 -20.92 -0.33
C VAL A 484 26.99 -19.53 0.29
N LEU A 485 26.41 -18.55 -0.40
CA LEU A 485 26.29 -17.18 0.07
C LEU A 485 24.87 -16.98 0.63
N TYR A 486 24.77 -16.54 1.87
CA TYR A 486 23.53 -16.09 2.49
C TYR A 486 23.47 -14.56 2.42
N ILE A 487 22.47 -14.04 1.73
CA ILE A 487 22.18 -12.61 1.61
C ILE A 487 20.82 -12.35 2.28
N PRO A 488 20.79 -11.78 3.49
CA PRO A 488 19.55 -11.39 4.15
C PRO A 488 18.68 -10.49 3.25
N GLY A 489 17.37 -10.78 3.17
CA GLY A 489 16.43 -10.00 2.36
C GLY A 489 16.41 -10.30 0.86
N ALA A 490 17.30 -11.14 0.34
CA ALA A 490 17.27 -11.58 -1.05
C ALA A 490 16.30 -12.76 -1.29
N GLU A 491 15.78 -12.88 -2.51
CA GLU A 491 14.97 -14.01 -2.96
C GLU A 491 15.55 -14.58 -4.27
N PRO A 492 16.17 -15.78 -4.27
CA PRO A 492 16.42 -16.63 -3.10
C PRO A 492 17.50 -16.07 -2.15
N ALA A 493 17.37 -16.33 -0.85
CA ALA A 493 18.29 -15.85 0.18
C ALA A 493 19.64 -16.60 0.18
N PHE A 494 19.67 -17.83 -0.30
CA PHE A 494 20.89 -18.64 -0.44
C PHE A 494 21.27 -18.82 -1.90
N LEU A 495 22.49 -18.41 -2.26
CA LEU A 495 23.08 -18.60 -3.59
C LEU A 495 24.21 -19.62 -3.51
N ARG A 496 24.16 -20.67 -4.32
CA ARG A 496 25.18 -21.72 -4.31
C ARG A 496 26.21 -21.55 -5.43
N PHE A 497 27.44 -21.95 -5.19
CA PHE A 497 28.50 -21.91 -6.20
C PHE A 497 29.39 -23.15 -6.07
N ASP A 498 29.75 -23.73 -7.22
CA ASP A 498 30.59 -24.94 -7.27
C ASP A 498 32.03 -24.67 -6.81
N SER A 499 32.49 -23.42 -6.89
CA SER A 499 33.81 -23.01 -6.42
C SER A 499 33.84 -21.54 -6.00
N ILE A 500 34.90 -21.15 -5.28
CA ILE A 500 35.16 -19.77 -4.91
C ILE A 500 35.39 -18.87 -6.14
N GLU A 501 35.96 -19.41 -7.23
CA GLU A 501 36.14 -18.69 -8.50
C GLU A 501 34.79 -18.37 -9.17
N LYS A 502 33.79 -19.25 -9.03
CA LYS A 502 32.44 -19.00 -9.54
C LYS A 502 31.71 -17.91 -8.74
N LEU A 503 31.88 -17.90 -7.42
CA LEU A 503 31.40 -16.80 -6.59
C LEU A 503 32.07 -15.47 -6.96
N ASP A 504 33.39 -15.48 -7.18
CA ASP A 504 34.17 -14.31 -7.60
C ASP A 504 33.67 -13.74 -8.94
N GLN A 505 33.42 -14.62 -9.91
CA GLN A 505 32.84 -14.24 -11.20
C GLN A 505 31.44 -13.62 -11.04
N TRP A 506 30.59 -14.21 -10.19
CA TRP A 506 29.25 -13.70 -9.95
C TRP A 506 29.27 -12.30 -9.29
N LEU A 507 30.19 -12.06 -8.34
CA LEU A 507 30.38 -10.74 -7.72
C LEU A 507 30.82 -9.68 -8.74
N LEU A 508 31.74 -10.04 -9.64
CA LEU A 508 32.16 -9.19 -10.76
C LEU A 508 30.98 -8.84 -11.68
N GLU A 509 30.07 -9.78 -11.91
CA GLU A 509 28.85 -9.55 -12.70
C GLU A 509 27.86 -8.62 -11.99
N GLN A 510 27.71 -8.73 -10.66
CA GLN A 510 26.87 -7.81 -9.89
C GLN A 510 27.42 -6.38 -9.92
N ALA A 511 28.76 -6.22 -9.84
CA ALA A 511 29.40 -4.91 -9.85
C ALA A 511 29.22 -4.13 -11.17
N LYS A 512 29.02 -4.83 -12.30
CA LYS A 512 28.86 -4.21 -13.64
C LYS A 512 27.54 -3.47 -13.82
N ASP A 513 26.49 -3.93 -13.14
CA ASP A 513 25.18 -3.30 -13.17
C ASP A 513 25.07 -2.25 -12.05
N PRO A 514 24.80 -0.97 -12.36
CA PRO A 514 24.77 0.08 -11.33
C PRO A 514 23.78 -0.18 -10.19
N ALA A 515 22.61 -0.78 -10.47
CA ALA A 515 21.59 -1.04 -9.47
C ALA A 515 21.97 -2.24 -8.59
N LYS A 516 22.49 -3.32 -9.19
CA LYS A 516 22.97 -4.50 -8.44
C LYS A 516 24.21 -4.17 -7.60
N ARG A 517 25.08 -3.30 -8.12
CA ARG A 517 26.25 -2.80 -7.39
C ARG A 517 25.84 -2.00 -6.15
N GLU A 518 24.87 -1.11 -6.28
CA GLU A 518 24.35 -0.35 -5.14
C GLU A 518 23.69 -1.28 -4.11
N ALA A 519 22.89 -2.25 -4.58
CA ALA A 519 22.28 -3.26 -3.72
C ALA A 519 23.33 -4.08 -2.94
N LEU A 520 24.44 -4.48 -3.59
CA LEU A 520 25.55 -5.15 -2.92
C LEU A 520 26.27 -4.24 -1.92
N ALA A 521 26.53 -2.98 -2.28
CA ALA A 521 27.18 -2.00 -1.41
C ALA A 521 26.34 -1.68 -0.15
N ALA A 522 25.01 -1.79 -0.24
CA ALA A 522 24.10 -1.58 0.88
C ALA A 522 24.23 -2.63 2.00
N HIS A 523 25.00 -3.71 1.82
CA HIS A 523 25.31 -4.70 2.87
C HIS A 523 26.63 -4.42 3.62
N PHE A 524 27.22 -3.25 3.39
CA PHE A 524 28.47 -2.82 4.00
C PHE A 524 28.27 -1.51 4.78
N PRO A 525 29.02 -1.29 5.88
CA PRO A 525 28.95 -0.03 6.61
C PRO A 525 29.30 1.17 5.71
N MET A 526 28.51 2.23 5.81
CA MET A 526 28.65 3.44 4.97
C MET A 526 30.01 4.09 5.13
N ILE A 527 30.60 4.01 6.32
CA ILE A 527 31.95 4.49 6.61
C ILE A 527 33.00 3.88 5.68
N TYR A 528 32.84 2.62 5.23
CA TYR A 528 33.79 1.96 4.34
C TYR A 528 33.44 2.08 2.84
N ARG A 529 32.30 2.70 2.50
CA ARG A 529 31.92 2.97 1.11
C ARG A 529 32.70 4.12 0.50
N GLN A 530 33.07 5.11 1.32
CA GLN A 530 33.76 6.33 0.90
C GLN A 530 35.29 6.15 0.85
N ASP A 531 35.96 6.88 -0.05
CA ASP A 531 37.43 6.89 -0.16
C ASP A 531 38.09 7.44 1.10
N GLN A 532 39.11 6.74 1.60
CA GLN A 532 39.76 7.10 2.87
C GLN A 532 40.89 8.12 2.66
N THR A 533 40.82 9.25 3.38
CA THR A 533 41.92 10.23 3.50
C THR A 533 42.71 10.02 4.81
N LYS A 534 43.90 10.63 4.94
CA LYS A 534 44.72 10.52 6.17
C LYS A 534 43.97 11.00 7.44
N SER A 535 43.11 12.01 7.31
CA SER A 535 42.26 12.55 8.39
C SER A 535 41.11 11.59 8.76
N PHE A 536 40.58 10.85 7.79
CA PHE A 536 39.55 9.84 8.01
C PHE A 536 40.07 8.65 8.83
N ALA A 537 41.30 8.20 8.59
CA ALA A 537 41.92 7.11 9.34
C ALA A 537 42.16 7.46 10.83
N GLU A 538 42.41 8.73 11.15
CA GLU A 538 42.51 9.21 12.54
C GLU A 538 41.14 9.28 13.25
N ARG A 539 40.05 9.52 12.50
CA ARG A 539 38.66 9.52 13.02
C ARG A 539 38.16 8.10 13.28
N ALA A 540 38.34 7.19 12.32
CA ALA A 540 38.01 5.77 12.48
C ALA A 540 38.80 5.13 13.65
N ALA A 541 40.05 5.54 13.89
CA ALA A 541 40.85 5.04 15.01
C ALA A 541 40.39 5.53 16.40
N LYS A 542 39.65 6.64 16.48
CA LYS A 542 39.22 7.26 17.75
C LYS A 542 37.86 6.78 18.25
N VAL A 543 36.96 6.39 17.34
CA VAL A 543 35.56 6.02 17.64
C VAL A 543 35.39 4.51 17.85
N LEU A 544 36.32 3.67 17.37
CA LEU A 544 36.07 2.25 17.05
C LEU A 544 37.01 1.23 17.75
N MET A 545 37.44 1.43 19.02
CA MET A 545 38.35 0.48 19.69
C MET A 545 37.84 0.01 21.06
N PRO A 546 37.56 -1.30 21.21
CA PRO A 546 38.64 -2.24 21.58
C PRO A 546 38.95 -3.46 20.68
N ILE A 547 38.21 -3.77 19.59
CA ILE A 547 38.34 -5.11 18.93
C ILE A 547 38.94 -5.12 17.51
N LEU A 548 39.11 -3.99 16.80
CA LEU A 548 39.58 -3.99 15.39
C LEU A 548 41.02 -3.49 15.15
N TRP A 549 41.96 -3.97 15.97
CA TRP A 549 43.42 -3.87 15.77
C TRP A 549 44.03 -4.45 14.46
N PHE A 550 43.24 -4.85 13.46
CA PHE A 550 43.73 -5.50 12.22
C PHE A 550 43.53 -4.72 10.90
N THR A 551 42.97 -3.50 10.91
CA THR A 551 42.95 -2.66 9.69
C THR A 551 44.24 -1.85 9.57
N HIS A 552 44.96 -2.02 8.47
CA HIS A 552 46.26 -1.38 8.22
C HIS A 552 46.06 0.13 7.93
N VAL A 553 46.35 0.96 8.94
CA VAL A 553 46.22 2.43 8.97
C VAL A 553 47.42 3.10 8.26
N GLY A 554 47.17 4.03 7.32
CA GLY A 554 48.20 5.01 6.87
C GLY A 554 48.28 5.35 5.36
N GLU A 555 47.61 4.62 4.48
CA GLU A 555 47.65 4.87 3.02
C GLU A 555 46.28 5.36 2.49
N LYS A 556 46.27 6.21 1.45
CA LYS A 556 45.03 6.51 0.71
C LYS A 556 44.51 5.18 0.15
N LYS A 557 43.36 4.73 0.63
CA LYS A 557 42.70 3.51 0.15
C LYS A 557 41.39 3.88 -0.52
N ASP A 558 41.16 3.29 -1.69
CA ASP A 558 39.87 3.36 -2.36
C ASP A 558 38.79 2.80 -1.42
N GLY A 559 37.65 3.50 -1.33
CA GLY A 559 36.46 3.02 -0.64
C GLY A 559 35.76 1.92 -1.44
N LEU A 560 34.80 1.22 -0.82
CA LEU A 560 34.09 0.11 -1.46
C LEU A 560 33.41 0.54 -2.77
N ASP A 561 32.81 1.73 -2.84
CA ASP A 561 32.13 2.19 -4.06
C ASP A 561 33.13 2.35 -5.22
N THR A 562 34.31 2.91 -4.93
CA THR A 562 35.42 3.02 -5.87
C THR A 562 35.98 1.65 -6.25
N LEU A 563 36.13 0.74 -5.29
CA LEU A 563 36.58 -0.64 -5.53
C LEU A 563 35.59 -1.39 -6.43
N LEU A 564 34.29 -1.31 -6.17
CA LEU A 564 33.25 -1.92 -7.00
C LEU A 564 33.20 -1.29 -8.40
N ALA A 565 33.43 0.02 -8.53
CA ALA A 565 33.54 0.68 -9.83
C ALA A 565 34.76 0.19 -10.63
N LYS A 566 35.92 0.04 -9.98
CA LYS A 566 37.12 -0.53 -10.62
C LYS A 566 36.98 -2.02 -10.92
N MET A 567 36.21 -2.75 -10.12
CA MET A 567 35.82 -4.14 -10.37
C MET A 567 34.95 -4.23 -11.64
N ALA A 568 33.99 -3.31 -11.80
CA ALA A 568 33.13 -3.22 -12.98
C ALA A 568 33.91 -2.87 -14.26
N SER A 569 34.91 -1.99 -14.17
CA SER A 569 35.74 -1.57 -15.31
C SER A 569 36.89 -2.55 -15.63
N GLY A 570 37.14 -3.54 -14.77
CA GLY A 570 38.24 -4.50 -14.92
C GLY A 570 39.62 -3.92 -14.59
N GLU A 571 39.67 -2.78 -13.88
CA GLU A 571 40.91 -2.14 -13.43
C GLU A 571 41.55 -2.85 -12.23
N LEU A 572 40.76 -3.55 -11.42
CA LEU A 572 41.27 -4.39 -10.34
C LEU A 572 41.74 -5.75 -10.86
N LYS A 573 42.97 -6.14 -10.49
CA LYS A 573 43.55 -7.45 -10.78
C LYS A 573 43.56 -8.31 -9.51
N GLY A 574 43.00 -9.51 -9.59
CA GLY A 574 42.95 -10.47 -8.48
C GLY A 574 41.53 -10.92 -8.15
N SER A 575 41.38 -11.81 -7.16
CA SER A 575 40.07 -12.21 -6.64
C SER A 575 39.41 -10.99 -5.98
N ALA A 576 38.11 -10.78 -6.24
CA ALA A 576 37.28 -9.84 -5.50
C ALA A 576 37.24 -10.18 -4.01
N ILE A 577 37.25 -11.48 -3.69
CA ILE A 577 37.11 -11.99 -2.32
C ILE A 577 38.47 -12.01 -1.60
N ASP A 578 38.51 -11.43 -0.41
CA ASP A 578 39.66 -11.59 0.48
C ASP A 578 39.59 -12.95 1.20
N ARG A 579 40.57 -13.81 0.91
CA ARG A 579 40.66 -15.18 1.46
C ARG A 579 41.38 -15.23 2.81
N SER A 580 41.93 -14.11 3.29
CA SER A 580 42.72 -14.04 4.52
C SER A 580 41.89 -13.90 5.80
N HIS A 581 40.59 -13.63 5.68
CA HIS A 581 39.68 -13.50 6.82
C HIS A 581 39.46 -14.82 7.56
N ALA A 582 39.63 -14.79 8.88
CA ALA A 582 39.41 -15.94 9.74
C ALA A 582 37.97 -16.43 9.66
N ALA A 583 37.79 -17.75 9.71
CA ALA A 583 36.47 -18.35 9.86
C ALA A 583 35.87 -17.93 11.22
N ILE A 584 34.57 -17.68 11.25
CA ILE A 584 33.79 -17.44 12.46
C ILE A 584 33.77 -18.75 13.24
N LYS A 585 34.41 -18.77 14.42
CA LYS A 585 34.54 -19.98 15.26
C LYS A 585 33.47 -20.09 16.35
N ASP A 586 32.94 -18.94 16.78
CA ASP A 586 31.90 -18.84 17.79
C ASP A 586 30.50 -18.88 17.14
N ASP A 587 29.47 -18.45 17.86
CA ASP A 587 28.11 -18.35 17.31
C ASP A 587 28.08 -17.32 16.17
N VAL A 588 27.61 -17.76 14.99
CA VAL A 588 27.55 -16.93 13.79
C VAL A 588 26.65 -15.72 13.99
N PHE A 589 25.53 -15.88 14.69
CA PHE A 589 24.52 -14.84 14.85
C PHE A 589 24.91 -13.82 15.90
N SER A 590 25.67 -14.21 16.93
CA SER A 590 26.29 -13.23 17.83
C SER A 590 27.34 -12.37 17.11
N THR A 591 28.07 -12.95 16.15
CA THR A 591 28.99 -12.19 15.30
C THR A 591 28.24 -11.21 14.39
N LEU A 592 27.14 -11.67 13.77
CA LEU A 592 26.27 -10.82 12.95
C LEU A 592 25.61 -9.70 13.74
N ALA A 593 25.11 -9.95 14.95
CA ALA A 593 24.53 -8.92 15.80
C ALA A 593 25.57 -7.88 16.25
N THR A 594 26.80 -8.32 16.53
CA THR A 594 27.92 -7.40 16.80
C THR A 594 28.22 -6.52 15.57
N ALA A 595 28.31 -7.13 14.38
CA ALA A 595 28.55 -6.39 13.14
C ALA A 595 27.40 -5.43 12.79
N ALA A 596 26.15 -5.81 13.06
CA ALA A 596 24.98 -4.95 12.91
C ALA A 596 24.99 -3.79 13.92
N THR A 597 25.43 -4.03 15.15
CA THR A 597 25.62 -2.99 16.18
C THR A 597 26.65 -1.95 15.74
N GLU A 598 27.81 -2.42 15.30
CA GLU A 598 28.89 -1.56 14.82
C GLU A 598 28.46 -0.76 13.59
N ARG A 599 27.78 -1.42 12.63
CA ARG A 599 27.24 -0.76 11.45
C ARG A 599 26.21 0.31 11.80
N MET A 600 25.26 0.00 12.67
CA MET A 600 24.23 0.94 13.12
C MET A 600 24.84 2.20 13.73
N ASN A 601 25.85 2.04 14.58
CA ASN A 601 26.59 3.14 15.18
C ASN A 601 27.40 3.93 14.15
N SER A 602 28.15 3.25 13.27
CA SER A 602 29.00 3.92 12.28
C SER A 602 28.17 4.65 11.22
N ASP A 603 27.07 4.05 10.78
CA ASP A 603 26.19 4.62 9.77
C ASP A 603 25.50 5.85 10.37
N ALA A 604 24.97 5.74 11.60
CA ALA A 604 24.40 6.88 12.32
C ALA A 604 25.42 8.02 12.48
N ASP A 605 26.68 7.74 12.78
CA ASP A 605 27.74 8.75 12.90
C ASP A 605 28.08 9.43 11.56
N VAL A 606 28.11 8.66 10.46
CA VAL A 606 28.36 9.20 9.11
C VAL A 606 27.22 10.11 8.64
N VAL A 607 25.98 9.74 8.95
CA VAL A 607 24.78 10.36 8.40
C VAL A 607 24.20 11.44 9.30
N ILE A 608 24.24 11.24 10.61
CA ILE A 608 23.72 12.15 11.65
C ILE A 608 24.90 12.91 12.23
N LYS A 609 25.42 13.88 11.48
CA LYS A 609 26.44 14.78 12.04
C LYS A 609 25.78 15.91 12.80
N SER A 610 26.08 16.05 14.10
CA SER A 610 25.64 17.21 14.87
C SER A 610 26.59 18.40 14.66
N ASN A 611 26.08 19.56 15.07
CA ASN A 611 26.75 20.85 15.03
C ASN A 611 28.02 20.96 15.92
N SER A 612 28.39 19.90 16.65
CA SER A 612 29.54 19.91 17.58
C SER A 612 30.88 19.46 16.98
N GLU A 613 30.93 18.96 15.75
CA GLU A 613 32.20 18.66 15.07
C GLU A 613 32.75 19.90 14.33
N GLU A 614 33.94 20.39 14.72
CA GLU A 614 34.60 21.61 14.21
C GLU A 614 35.06 21.58 12.72
N ILE A 615 34.56 20.68 11.87
CA ILE A 615 35.02 20.56 10.47
C ILE A 615 33.81 20.53 9.52
N ARG A 616 33.50 21.71 8.98
CA ARG A 616 32.29 22.06 8.22
C ARG A 616 32.37 21.86 6.70
N ASP A 617 33.48 21.31 6.18
CA ASP A 617 33.81 21.41 4.75
C ASP A 617 33.47 20.20 3.86
N THR A 618 32.67 19.23 4.30
CA THR A 618 32.31 18.11 3.40
C THR A 618 30.94 17.51 3.73
N TRP A 619 29.90 18.01 3.05
CA TRP A 619 28.57 17.40 3.04
C TRP A 619 28.26 16.83 1.66
N LEU A 620 27.81 15.56 1.62
CA LEU A 620 27.27 14.90 0.43
C LEU A 620 25.73 14.91 0.49
N ASN A 621 25.13 14.89 -0.69
CA ASN A 621 23.83 15.50 -1.00
C ASN A 621 22.58 14.62 -0.74
N ASP A 622 22.70 13.45 -0.10
CA ASP A 622 21.62 12.46 -0.05
C ASP A 622 20.96 12.31 1.33
N ILE A 623 19.77 12.89 1.45
CA ILE A 623 18.89 12.85 2.63
C ILE A 623 18.22 11.47 2.77
N THR A 624 18.06 10.77 1.64
CA THR A 624 17.49 9.41 1.52
C THR A 624 18.19 8.40 2.43
N VAL A 625 19.48 8.62 2.71
CA VAL A 625 20.28 7.71 3.53
C VAL A 625 19.91 7.76 5.02
N ALA A 626 19.53 8.92 5.57
CA ALA A 626 19.23 9.07 7.01
C ALA A 626 17.92 8.40 7.42
N ALA A 627 16.91 8.45 6.55
CA ALA A 627 15.56 8.06 6.90
C ALA A 627 15.29 6.54 6.80
N GLY A 628 16.14 5.80 6.09
CA GLY A 628 16.08 4.33 5.97
C GLY A 628 17.24 3.57 6.63
N LEU A 629 18.19 4.29 7.25
CA LEU A 629 19.50 3.75 7.66
C LEU A 629 19.41 2.53 8.58
N LEU A 630 18.55 2.62 9.60
CA LEU A 630 18.43 1.59 10.64
C LEU A 630 17.32 0.58 10.33
N VAL A 631 16.34 0.96 9.50
CA VAL A 631 15.29 0.05 9.01
C VAL A 631 15.88 -1.07 8.15
N LYS A 632 16.96 -0.78 7.40
CA LYS A 632 17.71 -1.78 6.61
C LYS A 632 18.40 -2.85 7.49
N LEU A 633 18.53 -2.60 8.80
CA LEU A 633 19.06 -3.56 9.78
C LEU A 633 17.97 -4.27 10.57
N ALA A 634 16.69 -4.00 10.30
CA ALA A 634 15.59 -4.70 10.97
C ALA A 634 15.60 -6.19 10.59
N PRO A 635 15.57 -7.11 11.57
CA PRO A 635 15.81 -8.54 11.34
C PRO A 635 14.64 -9.22 10.60
N ILE A 636 13.45 -8.62 10.64
CA ILE A 636 12.24 -9.05 9.92
C ILE A 636 11.55 -7.81 9.39
N ALA A 637 11.50 -7.63 8.07
CA ALA A 637 11.04 -6.39 7.45
C ALA A 637 9.50 -6.21 7.37
N ALA A 638 8.68 -6.89 8.19
CA ALA A 638 7.35 -7.26 7.68
C ALA A 638 6.12 -7.30 8.63
N PRO A 639 6.09 -6.70 9.83
CA PRO A 639 4.78 -6.07 10.17
C PRO A 639 4.92 -4.63 10.67
N VAL A 640 5.99 -4.31 11.39
CA VAL A 640 6.14 -2.98 12.03
C VAL A 640 6.63 -1.92 11.02
N ALA A 641 7.34 -2.32 9.96
CA ALA A 641 7.78 -1.41 8.89
C ALA A 641 6.61 -0.79 8.10
N ALA A 642 5.41 -1.41 8.13
CA ALA A 642 4.22 -0.85 7.48
C ALA A 642 3.80 0.50 8.10
N ALA A 643 4.04 0.70 9.40
CA ALA A 643 3.84 1.99 10.06
C ALA A 643 4.90 3.04 9.65
N ALA A 644 6.13 2.61 9.32
CA ALA A 644 7.19 3.49 8.83
C ALA A 644 7.03 3.89 7.35
N VAL A 645 6.23 3.15 6.57
CA VAL A 645 5.97 3.40 5.13
C VAL A 645 5.14 4.66 4.87
N ALA A 646 4.59 5.30 5.91
CA ALA A 646 3.99 6.64 5.79
C ALA A 646 5.01 7.75 5.41
N ALA A 647 6.32 7.46 5.43
CA ALA A 647 7.39 8.41 5.15
C ALA A 647 7.70 8.65 3.65
N GLY A 648 7.08 7.94 2.71
CA GLY A 648 7.24 8.24 1.27
C GLY A 648 8.65 8.01 0.70
N LEU A 649 9.38 7.01 1.21
CA LEU A 649 10.70 6.63 0.70
C LEU A 649 10.57 5.42 -0.22
N THR A 650 10.41 5.67 -1.52
CA THR A 650 10.65 4.67 -2.56
C THR A 650 12.16 4.52 -2.74
N GLU A 651 12.79 3.57 -2.04
CA GLU A 651 14.10 3.08 -2.47
C GLU A 651 14.01 1.63 -2.92
N VAL A 652 14.55 1.44 -4.12
CA VAL A 652 14.60 0.23 -4.95
C VAL A 652 15.03 -1.00 -4.16
N ALA A 653 14.12 -1.96 -4.01
CA ALA A 653 14.44 -3.32 -3.54
C ALA A 653 14.38 -4.29 -4.73
N LEU A 654 15.54 -4.68 -5.26
CA LEU A 654 15.64 -5.89 -6.08
C LEU A 654 15.46 -7.10 -5.16
N GLY A 655 14.29 -7.74 -5.21
CA GLY A 655 14.05 -9.06 -4.59
C GLY A 655 12.78 -9.17 -3.74
N ALA A 656 12.18 -8.07 -3.27
CA ALA A 656 10.99 -8.09 -2.41
C ALA A 656 9.73 -7.52 -3.13
N GLU A 657 9.54 -7.89 -4.39
CA GLU A 657 8.46 -7.39 -5.26
C GLU A 657 7.03 -7.69 -4.75
N LYS A 658 6.83 -8.32 -3.58
CA LYS A 658 5.48 -8.58 -3.02
C LYS A 658 5.13 -7.85 -1.73
N THR A 659 6.07 -7.19 -1.06
CA THR A 659 5.78 -6.29 0.08
C THR A 659 5.80 -4.82 -0.32
N SER A 660 6.51 -4.47 -1.40
CA SER A 660 6.57 -3.10 -1.92
C SER A 660 5.51 -2.79 -2.99
N SER A 661 4.96 -3.79 -3.68
CA SER A 661 4.05 -3.62 -4.83
C SER A 661 2.56 -3.56 -4.47
N GLY A 662 2.18 -3.71 -3.20
CA GLY A 662 0.81 -3.48 -2.78
C GLY A 662 0.39 -2.06 -3.14
N ASP A 663 -0.74 -1.91 -3.82
CA ASP A 663 -1.26 -0.62 -4.30
C ASP A 663 -1.71 0.24 -3.11
N THR A 664 -1.93 -0.39 -1.95
CA THR A 664 -2.32 0.25 -0.69
C THR A 664 -1.42 -0.15 0.49
N VAL A 665 -1.39 0.68 1.53
CA VAL A 665 -0.66 0.39 2.79
C VAL A 665 -1.18 -0.90 3.44
N THR A 666 -2.49 -1.16 3.37
CA THR A 666 -3.12 -2.37 3.91
C THR A 666 -2.65 -3.64 3.20
N GLU A 667 -2.54 -3.62 1.87
CA GLU A 667 -2.02 -4.77 1.11
C GLU A 667 -0.56 -5.07 1.45
N ARG A 668 0.24 -4.04 1.70
CA ARG A 668 1.64 -4.19 2.14
C ARG A 668 1.70 -4.83 3.54
N ASP A 669 0.90 -4.36 4.48
CA ASP A 669 0.82 -4.90 5.85
C ASP A 669 0.34 -6.36 5.88
N GLU A 670 -0.68 -6.69 5.09
CA GLU A 670 -1.16 -8.06 4.97
C GLU A 670 -0.14 -9.00 4.31
N GLY A 671 0.51 -8.56 3.23
CA GLY A 671 1.52 -9.35 2.53
C GLY A 671 2.72 -9.65 3.44
N ALA A 672 3.12 -8.64 4.21
CA ALA A 672 4.20 -8.70 5.16
C ALA A 672 3.86 -9.65 6.34
N SER A 673 2.65 -9.52 6.89
CA SER A 673 2.14 -10.40 7.95
C SER A 673 2.02 -11.86 7.50
N LYS A 674 1.56 -12.11 6.26
CA LYS A 674 1.50 -13.46 5.68
C LYS A 674 2.90 -14.08 5.51
N ALA A 675 3.89 -13.28 5.11
CA ALA A 675 5.28 -13.75 5.03
C ALA A 675 5.82 -14.14 6.42
N PHE A 676 5.51 -13.32 7.43
CA PHE A 676 5.89 -13.60 8.82
C PHE A 676 5.17 -14.82 9.40
N ASP A 677 3.88 -15.01 9.12
CA ASP A 677 3.15 -16.23 9.49
C ASP A 677 3.75 -17.47 8.80
N GLY A 678 4.23 -17.31 7.56
CA GLY A 678 4.99 -18.33 6.84
C GLY A 678 6.28 -18.74 7.57
N LEU A 679 7.01 -17.76 8.12
CA LEU A 679 8.16 -17.99 9.00
C LEU A 679 7.74 -18.79 10.23
N LEU A 680 6.74 -18.30 10.95
CA LEU A 680 6.28 -18.92 12.20
C LEU A 680 5.89 -20.38 11.98
N ASN A 681 5.13 -20.64 10.92
CA ASN A 681 4.70 -21.99 10.57
C ASN A 681 5.87 -22.90 10.16
N THR A 682 6.88 -22.37 9.47
CA THR A 682 8.03 -23.17 9.01
C THR A 682 9.00 -23.52 10.13
N VAL A 683 9.15 -22.64 11.12
CA VAL A 683 10.11 -22.80 12.22
C VAL A 683 9.49 -23.55 13.40
N PHE A 684 8.26 -23.21 13.78
CA PHE A 684 7.67 -23.65 15.05
C PHE A 684 6.63 -24.77 14.92
N SER A 685 6.09 -25.08 13.74
CA SER A 685 5.01 -26.07 13.59
C SER A 685 5.52 -27.46 13.19
N TYR A 686 4.84 -28.50 13.69
CA TYR A 686 5.06 -29.89 13.26
C TYR A 686 4.68 -30.09 11.80
N GLY A 687 5.55 -30.73 11.03
CA GLY A 687 5.17 -31.20 9.70
C GLY A 687 4.84 -30.06 8.74
N ALA A 688 5.51 -28.91 8.85
CA ALA A 688 5.28 -27.67 8.10
C ALA A 688 5.34 -27.79 6.55
N SER A 689 5.40 -29.00 6.00
CA SER A 689 5.16 -29.34 4.59
C SER A 689 3.68 -29.70 4.32
N ALA A 690 2.90 -29.98 5.35
CA ALA A 690 1.47 -29.88 5.35
C ALA A 690 1.10 -28.64 6.19
N VAL A 691 0.95 -27.49 5.53
CA VAL A 691 -0.28 -26.73 5.83
C VAL A 691 -1.34 -27.81 5.80
N PRO A 692 -2.14 -28.07 6.86
CA PRO A 692 -3.28 -28.94 6.67
C PRO A 692 -3.95 -28.37 5.42
N GLU A 693 -3.88 -29.08 4.29
CA GLU A 693 -4.81 -28.80 3.20
C GLU A 693 -6.10 -28.68 3.96
N ASP A 694 -6.75 -27.51 3.83
CA ASP A 694 -8.04 -27.31 4.44
C ASP A 694 -8.76 -28.65 4.18
N PRO A 695 -9.15 -29.40 5.23
CA PRO A 695 -9.77 -30.70 5.00
C PRO A 695 -11.04 -30.58 4.12
N PHE A 696 -11.41 -29.33 3.77
CA PHE A 696 -12.48 -28.86 2.93
C PHE A 696 -12.01 -28.13 1.66
N THR A 697 -10.71 -27.98 1.37
CA THR A 697 -10.22 -27.64 0.02
C THR A 697 -10.66 -28.72 -0.93
N LEU A 698 -11.49 -28.33 -1.89
CA LEU A 698 -11.86 -29.21 -3.00
C LEU A 698 -10.57 -29.59 -3.75
N PRO A 699 -10.44 -30.84 -4.23
CA PRO A 699 -9.39 -31.18 -5.18
C PRO A 699 -9.42 -30.13 -6.29
N ALA A 700 -8.25 -29.63 -6.71
CA ALA A 700 -8.13 -28.78 -7.89
C ALA A 700 -9.04 -29.38 -8.96
N GLU A 701 -10.00 -28.58 -9.42
CA GLU A 701 -10.94 -28.94 -10.46
C GLU A 701 -10.12 -29.65 -11.54
N ARG A 702 -10.39 -30.95 -11.74
CA ARG A 702 -9.67 -31.76 -12.73
C ARG A 702 -9.57 -30.90 -13.97
N GLU A 703 -8.34 -30.61 -14.39
CA GLU A 703 -8.07 -29.92 -15.63
C GLU A 703 -9.07 -30.45 -16.65
N LEU A 704 -9.90 -29.54 -17.18
CA LEU A 704 -10.68 -29.80 -18.38
C LEU A 704 -9.72 -30.49 -19.34
N PRO A 705 -10.04 -31.70 -19.86
CA PRO A 705 -9.12 -32.45 -20.68
C PRO A 705 -8.61 -31.51 -21.77
N SER A 706 -7.28 -31.42 -21.88
CA SER A 706 -6.65 -30.57 -22.89
C SER A 706 -7.37 -30.78 -24.21
N LEU A 707 -7.92 -29.69 -24.75
CA LEU A 707 -8.41 -29.70 -26.11
C LEU A 707 -7.21 -30.09 -26.96
N LYS A 708 -7.23 -31.35 -27.45
CA LYS A 708 -6.30 -31.82 -28.48
C LYS A 708 -6.26 -30.73 -29.57
N PRO A 709 -5.07 -30.26 -29.98
CA PRO A 709 -4.99 -29.25 -31.03
C PRO A 709 -5.71 -29.78 -32.27
N GLN A 710 -6.82 -29.14 -32.62
CA GLN A 710 -7.49 -29.41 -33.89
C GLN A 710 -6.59 -28.89 -35.02
N PRO A 711 -6.37 -29.66 -36.09
CA PRO A 711 -5.53 -29.24 -37.20
C PRO A 711 -6.12 -28.02 -37.89
N LEU A 712 -5.32 -26.96 -38.02
CA LEU A 712 -5.63 -25.79 -38.85
C LEU A 712 -5.92 -26.26 -40.30
N PRO A 713 -6.99 -25.78 -40.95
CA PRO A 713 -7.20 -26.04 -42.37
C PRO A 713 -6.09 -25.36 -43.18
N ARG A 714 -5.40 -26.14 -44.01
CA ARG A 714 -4.45 -25.63 -45.02
C ARG A 714 -5.21 -24.80 -46.05
N ALA A 715 -4.82 -23.54 -46.19
CA ALA A 715 -5.13 -22.72 -47.36
C ALA A 715 -3.85 -22.00 -47.84
N ASN A 716 -3.20 -22.62 -48.82
CA ASN A 716 -2.35 -22.09 -49.89
C ASN A 716 -1.46 -20.86 -49.61
N ALA A 717 -0.17 -21.13 -49.45
CA ALA A 717 0.91 -20.18 -49.65
C ALA A 717 0.94 -19.67 -51.11
N ARG A 718 0.92 -18.35 -51.29
CA ARG A 718 1.48 -17.66 -52.45
C ARG A 718 2.42 -16.57 -51.96
N GLU A 719 3.66 -16.73 -52.35
CA GLU A 719 4.81 -15.84 -52.19
C GLU A 719 4.70 -14.64 -53.14
N PRO A 720 5.02 -13.40 -52.73
CA PRO A 720 5.28 -12.32 -53.69
C PRO A 720 6.78 -12.00 -53.78
N GLN A 721 7.34 -12.30 -54.96
CA GLN A 721 8.63 -11.81 -55.46
C GLN A 721 8.51 -10.39 -56.11
N PRO A 722 9.63 -9.71 -56.44
CA PRO A 722 9.75 -8.24 -56.55
C PRO A 722 9.59 -7.61 -57.97
N GLY A 723 9.25 -6.31 -57.99
CA GLY A 723 9.50 -5.31 -59.08
C GLY A 723 8.50 -5.29 -60.26
N PRO A 724 8.34 -4.17 -61.03
CA PRO A 724 9.36 -3.15 -61.34
C PRO A 724 8.93 -1.67 -61.21
N SER A 725 9.96 -0.82 -61.33
CA SER A 725 9.95 0.66 -61.28
C SER A 725 10.10 1.26 -62.69
N THR A 726 9.52 2.44 -62.91
CA THR A 726 9.93 3.47 -63.90
C THR A 726 9.30 4.80 -63.45
N GLY A 727 9.98 5.94 -63.30
CA GLY A 727 11.38 6.31 -63.49
C GLY A 727 11.66 7.69 -62.88
N THR A 728 12.94 7.93 -62.60
CA THR A 728 13.60 9.09 -61.97
C THR A 728 13.66 10.33 -62.90
N PRO A 729 14.00 11.55 -62.42
CA PRO A 729 15.42 11.87 -62.20
C PRO A 729 15.75 12.69 -60.94
N VAL A 730 17.02 12.54 -60.57
CA VAL A 730 17.79 13.11 -59.45
C VAL A 730 18.21 14.56 -59.73
N VAL A 731 18.26 15.41 -58.70
CA VAL A 731 19.25 16.49 -58.58
C VAL A 731 19.82 16.51 -57.16
N ILE A 732 21.15 16.65 -57.06
CA ILE A 732 22.01 16.60 -55.87
C ILE A 732 22.20 18.02 -55.28
N ASP A 733 22.33 18.06 -53.95
CA ASP A 733 22.88 19.09 -53.03
C ASP A 733 22.23 20.48 -52.89
N SER A 734 21.80 20.82 -51.66
CA SER A 734 22.49 21.82 -50.78
C SER A 734 21.77 22.07 -49.43
N ILE A 735 22.50 21.84 -48.33
CA ILE A 735 22.67 22.62 -47.08
C ILE A 735 21.47 23.43 -46.50
N ASN A 736 21.15 23.11 -45.22
CA ASN A 736 20.47 23.92 -44.18
C ASN A 736 19.02 24.39 -44.38
N ALA A 737 18.09 23.83 -43.59
CA ALA A 737 16.86 24.53 -43.18
C ALA A 737 16.51 24.21 -41.70
N PRO A 738 16.27 25.23 -40.84
CA PRO A 738 15.94 25.02 -39.43
C PRO A 738 14.46 24.63 -39.22
N LEU A 739 14.21 23.81 -38.18
CA LEU A 739 12.89 23.45 -37.65
C LEU A 739 12.06 24.69 -37.24
N PRO A 740 10.71 24.63 -37.28
CA PRO A 740 9.84 25.78 -37.02
C PRO A 740 9.91 26.24 -35.55
N ARG A 741 9.97 27.57 -35.35
CA ARG A 741 10.03 28.24 -34.03
C ARG A 741 8.65 28.27 -33.34
N SER A 742 8.66 28.16 -32.01
CA SER A 742 7.52 28.32 -31.09
C SER A 742 6.73 29.62 -31.34
N ARG A 743 5.41 29.55 -31.49
CA ARG A 743 4.52 30.72 -31.60
C ARG A 743 4.25 31.35 -30.21
N SER A 744 4.34 32.68 -30.12
CA SER A 744 4.18 33.48 -28.89
C SER A 744 2.71 33.63 -28.46
N LEU A 745 2.43 33.64 -27.14
CA LEU A 745 1.12 33.95 -26.53
C LEU A 745 0.94 35.45 -26.21
N ILE A 746 1.98 36.27 -26.34
CA ILE A 746 1.91 37.73 -26.26
C ILE A 746 2.35 38.26 -27.63
N PRO A 747 1.47 38.96 -28.38
CA PRO A 747 1.87 39.62 -29.63
C PRO A 747 2.86 40.73 -29.29
N MET A 748 4.15 40.51 -29.53
CA MET A 748 5.21 41.49 -29.23
C MET A 748 5.28 42.56 -30.30
N ALA A 749 4.84 42.28 -31.53
CA ALA A 749 4.90 43.24 -32.64
C ALA A 749 4.27 44.60 -32.32
N GLN A 750 3.24 44.63 -31.46
CA GLN A 750 2.53 45.85 -31.04
C GLN A 750 3.29 46.70 -30.01
N TYR A 751 4.26 46.11 -29.29
CA TYR A 751 5.03 46.79 -28.24
C TYR A 751 6.43 47.23 -28.74
N ALA A 752 6.72 47.00 -30.02
CA ALA A 752 7.93 47.50 -30.64
C ALA A 752 7.96 49.03 -30.57
N VAL A 753 9.13 49.59 -30.27
CA VAL A 753 9.29 51.04 -30.14
C VAL A 753 9.11 51.68 -31.52
N PRO A 754 8.17 52.63 -31.69
CA PRO A 754 7.98 53.35 -32.95
C PRO A 754 9.29 54.01 -33.39
N GLU A 755 9.68 53.83 -34.65
CA GLU A 755 10.95 54.34 -35.20
C GLU A 755 12.21 53.89 -34.42
N GLY A 756 12.13 52.79 -33.66
CA GLY A 756 13.22 52.35 -32.78
C GLY A 756 14.56 52.10 -33.49
N GLU A 757 14.53 51.79 -34.79
CA GLU A 757 15.71 51.70 -35.65
C GLU A 757 16.46 53.03 -35.81
N GLN A 758 15.73 54.14 -35.93
CA GLN A 758 16.32 55.47 -35.97
C GLN A 758 16.83 55.88 -34.59
N LEU A 759 16.13 55.47 -33.53
CA LEU A 759 16.48 55.77 -32.14
C LEU A 759 17.84 55.17 -31.72
N ILE A 760 18.13 53.95 -32.16
CA ILE A 760 19.39 53.25 -31.81
C ILE A 760 20.52 53.46 -32.81
N LYS A 761 20.30 54.16 -33.94
CA LYS A 761 21.25 54.28 -35.07
C LYS A 761 22.63 54.81 -34.66
N ASN A 762 22.68 55.71 -33.68
CA ASN A 762 23.91 56.31 -33.16
C ASN A 762 24.15 55.98 -31.67
N ALA A 763 23.43 54.99 -31.12
CA ALA A 763 23.46 54.67 -29.70
C ALA A 763 24.62 53.73 -29.36
N PRO A 764 25.34 53.94 -28.24
CA PRO A 764 26.34 53.00 -27.75
C PRO A 764 25.69 51.64 -27.45
N ARG A 765 26.29 50.57 -28.00
CA ARG A 765 25.87 49.17 -27.87
C ARG A 765 26.90 48.39 -27.07
N ASP A 766 26.46 47.59 -26.09
CA ASP A 766 27.36 46.71 -25.34
C ASP A 766 27.56 45.33 -25.98
N ALA A 767 28.43 44.50 -25.37
CA ALA A 767 28.82 43.18 -25.86
C ALA A 767 27.67 42.18 -25.97
N LEU A 768 26.57 42.39 -25.21
CA LEU A 768 25.36 41.55 -25.29
C LEU A 768 24.30 42.15 -26.22
N GLY A 769 24.57 43.32 -26.80
CA GLY A 769 23.73 43.93 -27.82
C GLY A 769 22.64 44.86 -27.29
N VAL A 770 22.81 45.39 -26.08
CA VAL A 770 21.92 46.39 -25.48
C VAL A 770 22.36 47.79 -25.90
N TYR A 771 21.44 48.57 -26.46
CA TYR A 771 21.62 49.96 -26.89
C TYR A 771 21.18 50.91 -25.79
N ARG A 772 22.00 51.91 -25.47
CA ARG A 772 21.68 52.92 -24.46
C ARG A 772 21.46 54.27 -25.12
N VAL A 773 20.28 54.85 -24.94
CA VAL A 773 19.93 56.18 -25.46
C VAL A 773 19.55 57.06 -24.28
N THR A 774 20.09 58.27 -24.22
CA THR A 774 19.61 59.29 -23.29
C THR A 774 18.55 60.10 -24.02
N ASP A 775 17.34 60.16 -23.47
CA ASP A 775 16.26 60.93 -24.09
C ASP A 775 16.43 62.45 -23.87
N SER A 776 15.51 63.23 -24.44
CA SER A 776 15.51 64.70 -24.35
C SER A 776 15.31 65.25 -22.93
N GLN A 777 14.99 64.38 -21.96
CA GLN A 777 14.80 64.71 -20.54
C GLN A 777 16.00 64.27 -19.68
N GLY A 778 17.02 63.67 -20.29
CA GLY A 778 18.22 63.20 -19.58
C GLY A 778 18.09 61.82 -18.96
N ALA A 779 17.00 61.07 -19.22
CA ALA A 779 16.80 59.74 -18.67
C ALA A 779 17.48 58.68 -19.56
N LEU A 780 18.17 57.72 -18.91
CA LEU A 780 18.84 56.61 -19.58
C LEU A 780 17.82 55.53 -19.94
N ARG A 781 17.57 55.37 -21.24
CA ARG A 781 16.71 54.31 -21.79
C ARG A 781 17.55 53.23 -22.44
N GLN A 782 17.12 51.98 -22.28
CA GLN A 782 17.87 50.81 -22.70
C GLN A 782 17.02 49.96 -23.65
N PHE A 783 17.61 49.54 -24.78
CA PHE A 783 16.89 48.87 -25.85
C PHE A 783 17.64 47.63 -26.33
N VAL A 784 16.89 46.67 -26.86
CA VAL A 784 17.42 45.44 -27.44
C VAL A 784 16.73 45.14 -28.76
N ARG A 785 17.41 44.38 -29.62
CA ARG A 785 16.78 43.75 -30.78
C ARG A 785 16.21 42.40 -30.38
N LEU A 786 14.98 42.14 -30.76
CA LEU A 786 14.29 40.86 -30.61
C LEU A 786 13.50 40.58 -31.89
N THR A 787 13.60 39.35 -32.40
CA THR A 787 12.71 38.87 -33.47
C THR A 787 11.32 38.59 -32.86
N ASP A 788 10.30 39.31 -33.34
CA ASP A 788 8.92 39.13 -32.88
C ASP A 788 8.25 37.89 -33.49
N GLU A 789 7.00 37.63 -33.12
CA GLU A 789 6.20 36.51 -33.63
C GLU A 789 5.93 36.55 -35.14
N THR A 790 6.13 37.70 -35.79
CA THR A 790 6.00 37.85 -37.25
C THR A 790 7.29 37.50 -37.99
N GLY A 791 8.36 37.19 -37.26
CA GLY A 791 9.69 36.91 -37.80
C GLY A 791 10.48 38.18 -38.14
N ALA A 792 10.00 39.36 -37.75
CA ALA A 792 10.67 40.63 -37.97
C ALA A 792 11.53 41.01 -36.75
N SER A 793 12.81 41.33 -36.98
CA SER A 793 13.68 41.89 -35.93
C SER A 793 13.29 43.34 -35.68
N LYS A 794 12.83 43.63 -34.47
CA LYS A 794 12.41 44.98 -34.04
C LYS A 794 13.10 45.39 -32.75
N VAL A 795 13.03 46.68 -32.44
CA VAL A 795 13.65 47.27 -31.25
C VAL A 795 12.63 47.36 -30.12
N PHE A 796 12.99 46.84 -28.96
CA PHE A 796 12.17 46.82 -27.75
C PHE A 796 12.90 47.49 -26.60
N GLU A 797 12.14 48.18 -25.74
CA GLU A 797 12.69 48.77 -24.52
C GLU A 797 12.78 47.73 -23.41
N ILE A 798 13.86 47.76 -22.64
CA ILE A 798 14.06 46.90 -21.47
C ILE A 798 14.07 47.74 -20.20
N SER A 799 13.77 47.10 -19.07
CA SER A 799 13.80 47.74 -17.77
C SER A 799 15.14 48.43 -17.50
N GLY A 800 15.10 49.69 -17.07
CA GLY A 800 16.30 50.43 -16.66
C GLY A 800 17.04 49.85 -15.45
N ARG A 801 16.53 48.76 -14.84
CA ARG A 801 17.21 47.97 -13.80
C ARG A 801 18.25 46.99 -14.35
N TYR A 802 18.29 46.77 -15.66
CA TYR A 802 19.28 45.89 -16.30
C TYR A 802 20.70 46.45 -16.15
N ARG A 803 21.63 45.61 -15.67
CA ARG A 803 23.06 45.91 -15.55
C ARG A 803 23.83 45.22 -16.68
N THR A 804 24.91 45.88 -17.12
CA THR A 804 25.77 45.35 -18.19
C THR A 804 26.29 43.97 -17.80
N GLY A 805 25.96 42.94 -18.60
CA GLY A 805 26.41 41.57 -18.37
C GLY A 805 25.35 40.65 -17.73
N ASP A 806 24.18 41.17 -17.35
CA ASP A 806 23.12 40.32 -16.80
C ASP A 806 22.69 39.26 -17.82
N ALA A 807 22.55 38.02 -17.35
CA ALA A 807 22.21 36.87 -18.17
C ALA A 807 20.75 36.89 -18.69
N PHE A 808 19.95 37.85 -18.22
CA PHE A 808 18.58 38.08 -18.64
C PHE A 808 18.21 39.56 -18.52
N ALA A 809 17.23 40.00 -19.30
CA ALA A 809 16.64 41.33 -19.24
C ALA A 809 15.12 41.21 -19.31
N ARG A 810 14.39 42.23 -18.85
CA ARG A 810 12.92 42.27 -18.95
C ARG A 810 12.51 43.33 -19.96
N VAL A 811 11.82 42.92 -21.03
CA VAL A 811 11.16 43.83 -21.98
C VAL A 811 10.02 44.54 -21.25
N ILE A 812 9.90 45.84 -21.45
CA ILE A 812 8.84 46.67 -20.88
C ILE A 812 7.99 47.30 -21.98
N ASN A 813 6.75 47.63 -21.64
CA ASN A 813 5.90 48.48 -22.48
C ASN A 813 6.42 49.93 -22.38
N HIS A 814 6.75 50.54 -23.52
CA HIS A 814 7.35 51.87 -23.58
C HIS A 814 6.39 53.01 -23.18
N ASP A 815 5.07 52.77 -23.19
CA ASP A 815 4.07 53.78 -22.83
C ASP A 815 3.84 53.90 -21.32
N ASN A 816 3.97 52.80 -20.58
CA ASN A 816 3.60 52.74 -19.15
C ASN A 816 4.63 52.03 -18.25
N GLY A 817 5.73 51.53 -18.80
CA GLY A 817 6.81 50.87 -18.06
C GLY A 817 6.50 49.46 -17.55
N ALA A 818 5.32 48.89 -17.88
CA ALA A 818 4.91 47.57 -17.42
C ALA A 818 5.80 46.45 -18.02
N GLY A 819 6.24 45.51 -17.20
CA GLY A 819 7.04 44.37 -17.66
C GLY A 819 6.25 43.39 -18.51
N LEU A 820 6.76 43.06 -19.69
CA LEU A 820 6.08 42.21 -20.68
C LEU A 820 6.65 40.79 -20.75
N MET A 821 7.97 40.64 -20.79
CA MET A 821 8.61 39.33 -21.00
C MET A 821 10.08 39.34 -20.58
N VAL A 822 10.59 38.21 -20.07
CA VAL A 822 12.03 38.01 -19.82
C VAL A 822 12.72 37.43 -21.05
N ILE A 823 13.86 38.01 -21.38
CA ILE A 823 14.70 37.67 -22.53
C ILE A 823 16.12 37.34 -22.07
N THR A 824 16.80 36.49 -22.82
CA THR A 824 18.21 36.11 -22.61
C THR A 824 19.04 36.49 -23.85
N PRO A 825 20.35 36.74 -23.71
CA PRO A 825 21.21 37.04 -24.85
C PRO A 825 21.19 35.88 -25.87
N GLY A 826 20.91 36.20 -27.13
CA GLY A 826 20.98 35.26 -28.25
C GLY A 826 22.26 35.45 -29.08
N ARG A 827 22.33 34.81 -30.26
CA ARG A 827 23.50 34.91 -31.14
C ARG A 827 23.56 36.30 -31.79
N ASN A 828 24.77 36.82 -32.01
CA ASN A 828 25.05 38.08 -32.72
C ASN A 828 24.49 39.36 -32.04
N GLY A 829 24.20 39.29 -30.73
CA GLY A 829 23.67 40.40 -29.94
C GLY A 829 22.22 40.77 -30.28
N GLU A 830 21.47 39.80 -30.81
CA GLU A 830 20.01 39.80 -30.81
C GLU A 830 19.55 38.98 -29.60
N TRP A 831 18.58 39.49 -28.85
CA TRP A 831 18.05 38.83 -27.67
C TRP A 831 16.93 37.87 -28.07
N ALA A 832 16.79 36.79 -27.31
CA ALA A 832 15.74 35.79 -27.52
C ALA A 832 14.94 35.61 -26.22
N ARG A 833 13.73 35.07 -26.32
CA ARG A 833 12.94 34.70 -25.13
C ARG A 833 13.71 33.68 -24.28
N ALA A 834 13.70 33.86 -22.96
CA ALA A 834 14.25 32.88 -22.03
C ALA A 834 13.48 31.54 -22.16
N PRO A 835 14.15 30.37 -22.29
CA PRO A 835 13.47 29.07 -22.25
C PRO A 835 12.74 28.88 -20.91
N GLY A 836 11.51 28.37 -20.94
CA GLY A 836 10.68 28.12 -19.75
C GLY A 836 11.13 26.94 -18.90
N ASP A 837 12.22 26.26 -19.25
CA ASP A 837 12.77 25.14 -18.49
C ASP A 837 14.02 25.61 -17.75
N GLY A 838 14.00 25.51 -16.42
CA GLY A 838 15.15 25.83 -15.57
C GLY A 838 16.37 25.00 -15.95
N GLY A 839 17.37 25.65 -16.55
CA GLY A 839 18.68 25.05 -16.83
C GLY A 839 19.55 25.94 -17.72
N ILE A 840 20.41 26.78 -17.13
CA ILE A 840 21.45 27.47 -17.91
C ILE A 840 22.58 26.47 -18.19
N LYS A 841 22.69 26.02 -19.44
CA LYS A 841 23.89 25.32 -19.97
C LYS A 841 25.02 26.34 -20.17
N TRP A 842 26.09 26.26 -19.37
CA TRP A 842 27.38 26.88 -19.68
C TRP A 842 28.32 25.84 -20.34
N PRO A 843 29.23 26.26 -21.26
CA PRO A 843 29.96 25.34 -22.14
C PRO A 843 31.33 24.95 -21.57
N TRP A 844 31.75 23.68 -21.67
CA TRP A 844 33.13 23.14 -21.90
C TRP A 844 33.09 21.59 -21.83
N PRO A 845 34.05 20.84 -22.45
CA PRO A 845 33.69 19.89 -23.50
C PRO A 845 33.90 18.42 -23.13
N TRP A 846 32.83 17.67 -22.91
CA TRP A 846 32.79 16.21 -23.14
C TRP A 846 31.39 15.82 -23.61
N GLN A 847 31.25 15.60 -24.93
CA GLN A 847 30.01 15.05 -25.51
C GLN A 847 30.01 13.53 -25.34
N ARG A 848 28.97 12.99 -24.69
CA ARG A 848 28.52 11.62 -24.93
C ARG A 848 27.20 11.68 -25.72
N PRO A 849 26.97 10.76 -26.68
CA PRO A 849 25.69 10.67 -27.37
C PRO A 849 24.59 10.23 -26.39
N GLU A 850 23.46 10.93 -26.43
CA GLU A 850 22.26 10.58 -25.67
C GLU A 850 21.75 9.21 -26.13
N SER A 851 21.69 8.25 -25.20
CA SER A 851 20.92 7.02 -25.35
C SER A 851 19.52 7.27 -24.78
N PRO A 852 18.46 6.68 -25.36
CA PRO A 852 17.08 6.98 -24.95
C PRO A 852 16.85 6.38 -23.56
N THR A 853 16.72 7.23 -22.56
CA THR A 853 16.18 6.84 -21.26
C THR A 853 14.69 7.19 -21.29
N PRO A 854 13.77 6.26 -21.06
CA PRO A 854 12.37 6.60 -20.78
C PRO A 854 12.37 7.44 -19.50
N SER A 855 11.95 8.69 -19.59
CA SER A 855 11.73 9.53 -18.41
C SER A 855 10.57 8.94 -17.62
N ASN A 856 10.85 8.56 -16.38
CA ASN A 856 9.88 8.20 -15.35
C ASN A 856 9.72 9.37 -14.36
N ASP A 857 9.72 10.61 -14.85
CA ASP A 857 9.42 11.79 -14.05
C ASP A 857 7.91 11.99 -13.99
N LEU A 858 7.25 11.38 -13.00
CA LEU A 858 5.87 11.71 -12.66
C LEU A 858 5.84 13.14 -12.08
N LYS A 859 5.76 14.14 -12.95
CA LYS A 859 5.40 15.52 -12.58
C LYS A 859 4.04 15.49 -11.89
N THR A 860 3.92 16.16 -10.73
CA THR A 860 2.60 16.38 -10.13
C THR A 860 1.75 17.22 -11.11
N PRO A 861 0.57 16.72 -11.53
CA PRO A 861 -0.32 17.40 -12.47
C PRO A 861 -0.61 18.85 -12.04
N ALA A 862 -0.39 19.83 -12.92
CA ALA A 862 -0.73 21.23 -12.64
C ALA A 862 -2.24 21.48 -12.76
N HIS A 863 -2.91 20.62 -13.53
CA HIS A 863 -4.33 20.59 -13.83
C HIS A 863 -4.96 19.22 -13.57
N VAL A 864 -6.27 19.14 -13.35
CA VAL A 864 -7.01 17.85 -13.23
C VAL A 864 -6.90 17.11 -14.56
N SER A 865 -6.92 17.86 -15.66
CA SER A 865 -6.81 17.35 -17.02
C SER A 865 -5.45 16.73 -17.39
N ASP A 866 -4.35 17.08 -16.69
CA ASP A 866 -3.01 16.56 -16.97
C ASP A 866 -2.85 15.08 -16.59
N ASN A 867 -3.82 14.52 -15.86
CA ASN A 867 -3.90 13.09 -15.55
C ASN A 867 -4.50 12.25 -16.69
N PHE A 868 -4.94 12.88 -17.78
CA PHE A 868 -5.61 12.21 -18.91
C PHE A 868 -4.80 12.38 -20.20
N ILE A 869 -3.78 11.55 -20.35
CA ILE A 869 -2.89 11.54 -21.53
C ILE A 869 -3.11 10.26 -22.34
N GLU A 870 -3.22 10.37 -23.66
CA GLU A 870 -3.29 9.27 -24.63
C GLU A 870 -1.91 8.67 -24.90
N LEU A 871 -1.86 7.49 -25.54
CA LEU A 871 -0.61 6.77 -25.82
C LEU A 871 0.37 7.56 -26.71
N ASP A 872 -0.12 8.54 -27.46
CA ASP A 872 0.68 9.44 -28.30
C ASP A 872 1.17 10.70 -27.55
N GLY A 873 0.89 10.80 -26.25
CA GLY A 873 1.26 11.94 -25.41
C GLY A 873 0.31 13.13 -25.50
N THR A 874 -0.79 13.04 -26.27
CA THR A 874 -1.80 14.11 -26.34
C THR A 874 -2.81 14.02 -25.20
N LYS A 875 -3.42 15.14 -24.82
CA LYS A 875 -4.42 15.18 -23.76
C LYS A 875 -5.76 14.64 -24.28
N MET A 876 -6.41 13.75 -23.51
CA MET A 876 -7.69 13.16 -23.90
C MET A 876 -8.74 14.23 -24.15
N LYS A 877 -9.51 14.03 -25.21
CA LYS A 877 -10.58 14.93 -25.61
C LYS A 877 -11.59 15.15 -24.46
N GLY A 878 -11.78 16.41 -24.08
CA GLY A 878 -12.73 16.82 -23.03
C GLY A 878 -12.14 16.92 -21.61
N ALA A 879 -10.89 16.50 -21.39
CA ALA A 879 -10.26 16.56 -20.06
C ALA A 879 -10.11 18.00 -19.55
N ASP A 880 -9.86 18.97 -20.44
CA ASP A 880 -9.71 20.40 -20.09
C ASP A 880 -10.96 21.01 -19.42
N LEU A 881 -12.15 20.42 -19.62
CA LEU A 881 -13.38 20.88 -18.98
C LEU A 881 -13.33 20.74 -17.46
N PHE A 882 -12.58 19.77 -16.94
CA PHE A 882 -12.46 19.58 -15.49
C PHE A 882 -11.77 20.75 -14.82
N ASP A 883 -10.77 21.33 -15.48
CA ASP A 883 -10.02 22.46 -14.95
C ASP A 883 -10.86 23.74 -14.88
N LYS A 884 -11.97 23.81 -15.62
CA LYS A 884 -12.90 24.94 -15.55
C LYS A 884 -13.68 24.95 -14.25
N TYR A 885 -13.92 23.80 -13.62
CA TYR A 885 -14.85 23.65 -12.52
C TYR A 885 -14.24 23.15 -11.20
N PHE A 886 -13.15 22.37 -11.26
CA PHE A 886 -12.58 21.71 -10.08
C PHE A 886 -11.20 22.24 -9.73
N ASN A 887 -10.89 22.26 -8.43
CA ASN A 887 -9.58 22.68 -7.93
C ASN A 887 -8.58 21.53 -7.87
N VAL A 888 -7.35 21.82 -8.30
CA VAL A 888 -6.21 20.88 -8.37
C VAL A 888 -5.62 20.58 -6.99
N ALA A 889 -5.81 21.47 -6.01
CA ALA A 889 -5.28 21.29 -4.66
C ALA A 889 -5.90 20.08 -3.92
N GLU A 890 -7.05 19.58 -4.38
CA GLU A 890 -7.78 18.44 -3.77
C GLU A 890 -7.47 17.08 -4.46
N GLN A 891 -6.52 17.06 -5.41
CA GLN A 891 -6.21 15.88 -6.24
C GLN A 891 -5.68 14.67 -5.47
N ALA A 892 -5.16 14.83 -4.26
CA ALA A 892 -4.69 13.71 -3.42
C ALA A 892 -5.78 12.66 -3.16
N ASN A 893 -7.05 13.05 -3.29
CA ASN A 893 -8.21 12.18 -3.07
C ASN A 893 -8.90 11.74 -4.39
N TYR A 894 -8.41 12.17 -5.55
CA TYR A 894 -8.99 11.84 -6.85
C TYR A 894 -8.39 10.55 -7.42
N LYS A 895 -9.25 9.68 -7.92
CA LYS A 895 -8.94 8.51 -8.73
C LYS A 895 -9.30 8.82 -10.18
N TYR A 896 -8.31 8.76 -11.07
CA TYR A 896 -8.46 9.01 -12.50
C TYR A 896 -8.69 7.70 -13.24
N GLY A 897 -9.50 7.73 -14.29
CA GLY A 897 -9.81 6.57 -15.11
C GLY A 897 -10.32 6.96 -16.50
N VAL A 898 -10.56 5.96 -17.34
CA VAL A 898 -11.11 6.16 -18.68
C VAL A 898 -12.34 5.28 -18.82
N THR A 899 -13.42 5.86 -19.31
CA THR A 899 -14.65 5.13 -19.69
C THR A 899 -14.74 5.06 -21.20
N PHE A 900 -15.40 4.03 -21.72
CA PHE A 900 -15.59 3.84 -23.16
C PHE A 900 -17.06 4.01 -23.50
N ARG A 901 -17.34 4.83 -24.51
CA ARG A 901 -18.70 4.94 -25.07
C ARG A 901 -18.66 4.50 -26.52
N GLU A 902 -19.49 3.52 -26.86
CA GLU A 902 -19.68 3.12 -28.25
C GLU A 902 -20.59 4.12 -28.93
N ASN A 903 -20.08 4.80 -29.95
CA ASN A 903 -20.84 5.77 -30.73
C ASN A 903 -20.69 5.41 -32.21
N ASN A 904 -21.78 4.96 -32.85
CA ASN A 904 -21.79 4.50 -34.24
C ASN A 904 -20.72 3.43 -34.57
N GLY A 905 -20.44 2.51 -33.65
CA GLY A 905 -19.48 1.41 -33.84
C GLY A 905 -18.00 1.80 -33.69
N ILE A 906 -17.72 3.02 -33.22
CA ILE A 906 -16.39 3.48 -32.81
C ILE A 906 -16.39 3.64 -31.28
N LEU A 907 -15.44 3.02 -30.59
CA LEU A 907 -15.21 3.25 -29.17
C LEU A 907 -14.52 4.61 -28.98
N GLU A 908 -15.17 5.55 -28.32
CA GLU A 908 -14.57 6.81 -27.90
C GLU A 908 -14.15 6.73 -26.42
N ASN A 909 -12.88 7.07 -26.14
CA ASN A 909 -12.33 7.18 -24.79
C ASN A 909 -12.84 8.47 -24.13
N ARG A 910 -13.34 8.38 -22.90
CA ARG A 910 -13.79 9.54 -22.11
C ARG A 910 -13.04 9.60 -20.79
N PRO A 911 -12.42 10.74 -20.45
CA PRO A 911 -11.73 10.90 -19.18
C PRO A 911 -12.77 10.97 -18.05
N VAL A 912 -12.47 10.33 -16.93
CA VAL A 912 -13.32 10.36 -15.73
C VAL A 912 -12.43 10.47 -14.49
N PHE A 913 -12.81 11.28 -13.52
CA PHE A 913 -12.19 11.22 -12.19
C PHE A 913 -13.26 11.08 -11.12
N SER A 914 -12.86 10.51 -9.98
CA SER A 914 -13.77 10.22 -8.88
C SER A 914 -13.09 10.34 -7.53
N TRP A 915 -13.85 10.57 -6.47
CA TRP A 915 -13.37 10.46 -5.10
C TRP A 915 -14.44 9.84 -4.21
N THR A 916 -14.01 9.34 -3.06
CA THR A 916 -14.91 8.78 -2.06
C THR A 916 -14.76 9.56 -0.77
N ALA A 917 -15.85 10.12 -0.27
CA ALA A 917 -15.95 10.63 1.09
C ALA A 917 -16.54 9.51 1.98
N ASP A 918 -15.81 9.07 3.00
CA ASP A 918 -16.32 8.10 3.97
C ASP A 918 -16.85 8.81 5.21
N SER A 919 -18.12 8.56 5.55
CA SER A 919 -18.69 8.92 6.83
C SER A 919 -18.61 7.69 7.73
N ALA A 920 -17.46 7.47 8.39
CA ALA A 920 -17.24 6.29 9.23
C ALA A 920 -18.19 6.18 10.45
N ASP A 921 -18.94 7.24 10.74
CA ASP A 921 -19.89 7.34 11.85
C ASP A 921 -21.28 7.84 11.38
N PHE A 922 -21.84 7.27 10.31
CA PHE A 922 -23.22 7.56 9.91
C PHE A 922 -24.21 7.22 11.05
N THR A 923 -25.20 8.10 11.23
CA THR A 923 -26.35 7.88 12.12
C THR A 923 -27.63 8.37 11.45
N VAL A 924 -28.72 7.62 11.63
CA VAL A 924 -30.06 8.01 11.17
C VAL A 924 -30.58 9.10 12.10
N LEU A 925 -31.04 10.23 11.54
CA LEU A 925 -31.63 11.30 12.34
C LEU A 925 -33.01 10.89 12.86
N ALA A 926 -33.42 11.43 14.01
CA ALA A 926 -34.74 11.12 14.59
C ALA A 926 -35.92 11.47 13.64
N SER A 927 -35.74 12.45 12.75
CA SER A 927 -36.71 12.80 11.71
C SER A 927 -36.75 11.82 10.54
N GLU A 928 -35.70 11.03 10.34
CA GLU A 928 -35.56 10.06 9.25
C GLU A 928 -36.02 8.67 9.69
N THR A 929 -36.09 8.42 11.01
CA THR A 929 -36.54 7.17 11.61
C THR A 929 -37.94 6.75 11.15
N ALA A 930 -38.12 5.47 10.88
CA ALA A 930 -39.39 4.92 10.44
C ALA A 930 -40.44 5.00 11.56
N SER A 931 -41.64 5.44 11.19
CA SER A 931 -42.77 5.58 12.12
C SER A 931 -44.06 5.03 11.50
N PRO A 932 -45.14 4.83 12.28
CA PRO A 932 -46.41 4.34 11.73
C PRO A 932 -46.90 5.19 10.56
N SER A 933 -47.13 4.55 9.42
CA SER A 933 -47.51 5.21 8.16
C SER A 933 -48.99 4.97 7.83
N SER A 934 -49.62 5.93 7.14
CA SER A 934 -50.95 5.75 6.52
C SER A 934 -50.90 4.98 5.19
N PHE A 935 -49.70 4.63 4.72
CA PHE A 935 -49.44 3.87 3.50
C PHE A 935 -48.79 2.52 3.84
N GLY A 936 -49.36 1.42 3.33
CA GLY A 936 -48.85 0.06 3.53
C GLY A 936 -49.15 -0.53 4.91
N SER A 937 -48.47 -1.63 5.24
CA SER A 937 -48.64 -2.39 6.50
C SER A 937 -47.45 -2.26 7.46
N SER A 938 -46.43 -1.46 7.10
CA SER A 938 -45.16 -1.32 7.83
C SER A 938 -44.95 0.10 8.34
N ASN A 939 -43.97 0.28 9.23
CA ASN A 939 -43.47 1.61 9.54
C ASN A 939 -42.59 2.11 8.38
N TYR A 940 -42.71 3.39 8.05
CA TYR A 940 -41.92 4.03 7.00
C TYR A 940 -41.43 5.41 7.46
N SER A 941 -40.27 5.82 6.98
CA SER A 941 -39.83 7.21 7.06
C SER A 941 -40.78 8.11 6.28
N GLU A 942 -41.13 9.28 6.83
CA GLU A 942 -41.97 10.26 6.12
C GLU A 942 -41.30 10.74 4.82
N TYR A 943 -39.96 10.81 4.80
CA TYR A 943 -39.21 11.22 3.62
C TYR A 943 -39.29 10.18 2.50
N PHE A 944 -39.20 8.89 2.83
CA PHE A 944 -39.36 7.80 1.85
C PHE A 944 -40.72 7.85 1.14
N ILE A 945 -41.81 8.06 1.89
CA ILE A 945 -43.15 8.17 1.32
C ILE A 945 -43.28 9.40 0.41
N LYS A 946 -42.64 10.51 0.75
CA LYS A 946 -42.65 11.71 -0.10
C LYS A 946 -41.82 11.53 -1.37
N ASP A 947 -40.73 10.78 -1.30
CA ASP A 947 -39.79 10.62 -2.41
C ASP A 947 -40.20 9.49 -3.37
N ILE A 948 -41.00 8.50 -2.94
CA ILE A 948 -41.57 7.47 -3.83
C ILE A 948 -42.50 8.07 -4.91
N ASP A 949 -43.07 9.23 -4.65
CA ASP A 949 -43.89 10.02 -5.57
C ASP A 949 -43.03 10.81 -6.60
N ARG A 950 -41.74 11.01 -6.30
CA ARG A 950 -40.86 11.94 -7.03
C ARG A 950 -39.77 11.24 -7.83
N ASP A 951 -39.27 10.12 -7.31
CA ASP A 951 -38.09 9.45 -7.83
C ASP A 951 -38.35 7.97 -8.15
N PRO A 952 -37.62 7.39 -9.12
CA PRO A 952 -37.65 5.96 -9.40
C PRO A 952 -36.91 5.12 -8.35
N TYR A 953 -37.53 3.99 -8.00
CA TYR A 953 -36.95 2.93 -7.16
C TYR A 953 -36.86 1.63 -7.95
N THR A 954 -35.68 1.04 -8.02
CA THR A 954 -35.43 -0.25 -8.67
C THR A 954 -35.03 -1.28 -7.62
N ILE A 955 -35.85 -2.31 -7.44
CA ILE A 955 -35.60 -3.38 -6.49
C ILE A 955 -35.06 -4.58 -7.26
N ARG A 956 -33.84 -5.00 -6.91
CA ARG A 956 -33.10 -6.09 -7.55
C ARG A 956 -33.04 -7.27 -6.62
N ARG A 957 -33.32 -8.47 -7.13
CA ARG A 957 -33.26 -9.72 -6.38
C ARG A 957 -32.52 -10.78 -7.19
N PRO A 958 -31.62 -11.58 -6.58
CA PRO A 958 -30.90 -12.62 -7.29
C PRO A 958 -31.85 -13.60 -7.99
N GLY A 959 -31.67 -13.79 -9.30
CA GLY A 959 -32.43 -14.76 -10.09
C GLY A 959 -33.89 -14.37 -10.40
N LEU A 960 -34.29 -13.12 -10.15
CA LEU A 960 -35.62 -12.59 -10.47
C LEU A 960 -35.50 -11.32 -11.33
N GLU A 961 -36.56 -11.00 -12.08
CA GLU A 961 -36.63 -9.74 -12.82
C GLU A 961 -36.66 -8.53 -11.87
N ASN A 962 -36.05 -7.44 -12.31
CA ASN A 962 -36.01 -6.18 -11.56
C ASN A 962 -37.41 -5.57 -11.49
N VAL A 963 -37.78 -5.09 -10.31
CA VAL A 963 -39.07 -4.41 -10.09
C VAL A 963 -38.83 -2.90 -10.02
N GLU A 964 -39.46 -2.13 -10.89
CA GLU A 964 -39.37 -0.66 -10.90
C GLU A 964 -40.66 -0.04 -10.34
N ILE A 965 -40.51 0.89 -9.40
CA ILE A 965 -41.57 1.78 -8.91
C ILE A 965 -41.20 3.18 -9.40
N ASN A 966 -42.00 3.75 -10.30
CA ASN A 966 -41.72 5.04 -10.93
C ASN A 966 -43.04 5.79 -11.19
N VAL A 967 -43.52 6.46 -10.14
CA VAL A 967 -44.78 7.21 -10.17
C VAL A 967 -44.76 8.33 -11.23
N PRO A 968 -43.69 9.14 -11.40
CA PRO A 968 -43.64 10.15 -12.46
C PRO A 968 -43.81 9.59 -13.87
N ARG A 969 -43.16 8.46 -14.17
CA ARG A 969 -43.29 7.79 -15.47
C ARG A 969 -44.70 7.24 -15.71
N GLN A 970 -45.33 6.71 -14.67
CA GLN A 970 -46.73 6.24 -14.74
C GLN A 970 -47.70 7.39 -15.00
N LEU A 971 -47.50 8.53 -14.33
CA LEU A 971 -48.31 9.75 -14.52
C LEU A 971 -48.14 10.34 -15.93
N ALA A 972 -46.92 10.40 -16.46
CA ALA A 972 -46.65 10.94 -17.80
C ALA A 972 -47.36 10.16 -18.93
N GLY A 973 -47.72 8.90 -18.68
CA GLY A 973 -48.49 8.06 -19.61
C GLY A 973 -50.01 8.22 -19.51
N MET A 974 -50.52 9.09 -18.62
CA MET A 974 -51.96 9.24 -18.34
C MET A 974 -52.48 10.63 -18.71
N THR A 975 -53.69 10.69 -19.25
CA THR A 975 -54.44 11.95 -19.39
C THR A 975 -55.22 12.20 -18.10
N ILE A 976 -54.80 13.18 -17.30
CA ILE A 976 -55.33 13.42 -15.95
C ILE A 976 -56.25 14.65 -15.93
N PRO A 977 -57.52 14.52 -15.51
CA PRO A 977 -58.40 15.66 -15.27
C PRO A 977 -57.92 16.52 -14.07
N ASP A 978 -57.97 17.85 -14.20
CA ASP A 978 -57.41 18.82 -13.24
C ASP A 978 -57.90 18.64 -11.78
N ASN A 979 -59.10 18.08 -11.57
CA ASN A 979 -59.69 17.88 -10.25
C ASN A 979 -59.36 16.52 -9.59
N LEU A 980 -58.67 15.61 -10.31
CA LEU A 980 -58.38 14.25 -9.83
C LEU A 980 -56.88 13.97 -9.64
N GLY A 981 -56.01 14.91 -9.99
CA GLY A 981 -54.55 14.71 -9.95
C GLY A 981 -54.00 14.30 -8.59
N GLY A 982 -54.50 14.88 -7.49
CA GLY A 982 -54.07 14.52 -6.14
C GLY A 982 -54.45 13.10 -5.72
N ALA A 983 -55.70 12.70 -5.98
CA ALA A 983 -56.21 11.38 -5.60
C ALA A 983 -55.58 10.23 -6.44
N ILE A 984 -55.36 10.47 -7.74
CA ILE A 984 -54.69 9.51 -8.62
C ILE A 984 -53.25 9.29 -8.17
N ARG A 985 -52.55 10.38 -7.84
CA ARG A 985 -51.16 10.34 -7.39
C ARG A 985 -51.00 9.64 -6.04
N GLU A 986 -51.90 9.89 -5.09
CA GLU A 986 -51.96 9.14 -3.83
C GLU A 986 -52.22 7.64 -4.04
N GLY A 987 -53.07 7.28 -5.03
CA GLY A 987 -53.31 5.90 -5.45
C GLY A 987 -52.06 5.22 -6.00
N LEU A 988 -51.32 5.88 -6.88
CA LEU A 988 -50.07 5.34 -7.44
C LEU A 988 -48.98 5.17 -6.38
N VAL A 989 -48.91 6.07 -5.39
CA VAL A 989 -48.03 5.91 -4.23
C VAL A 989 -48.42 4.67 -3.41
N ARG A 990 -49.71 4.44 -3.16
CA ARG A 990 -50.18 3.20 -2.51
C ARG A 990 -49.79 1.95 -3.31
N ASP A 991 -49.99 1.95 -4.62
CA ASP A 991 -49.62 0.83 -5.49
C ASP A 991 -48.11 0.58 -5.50
N GLY A 992 -47.30 1.64 -5.46
CA GLY A 992 -45.86 1.59 -5.32
C GLY A 992 -45.43 0.96 -3.99
N ILE A 993 -46.00 1.40 -2.86
CA ILE A 993 -45.73 0.83 -1.53
C ILE A 993 -46.16 -0.63 -1.47
N ASP A 994 -47.33 -0.98 -1.98
CA ASP A 994 -47.76 -2.38 -2.03
C ASP A 994 -46.81 -3.24 -2.87
N THR A 995 -46.31 -2.70 -3.98
CA THR A 995 -45.29 -3.36 -4.81
C THR A 995 -43.98 -3.53 -4.05
N PHE A 996 -43.57 -2.53 -3.28
CA PHE A 996 -42.41 -2.62 -2.38
C PHE A 996 -42.61 -3.70 -1.32
N GLU A 997 -43.77 -3.78 -0.65
CA GLU A 997 -44.07 -4.77 0.39
C GLU A 997 -44.11 -6.22 -0.14
N ARG A 998 -44.60 -6.40 -1.37
CA ARG A 998 -44.57 -7.70 -2.06
C ARG A 998 -43.14 -8.10 -2.41
N THR A 999 -42.29 -7.14 -2.78
CA THR A 999 -40.94 -7.39 -3.28
C THR A 999 -39.90 -7.54 -2.17
N VAL A 1000 -40.05 -6.79 -1.07
CA VAL A 1000 -39.25 -6.87 0.16
C VAL A 1000 -40.11 -7.42 1.31
N PRO A 1001 -40.15 -8.75 1.50
CA PRO A 1001 -40.92 -9.44 2.52
C PRO A 1001 -40.78 -8.99 3.98
N ASN A 1002 -39.57 -8.65 4.43
CA ASN A 1002 -39.28 -8.43 5.85
C ASN A 1002 -39.72 -6.99 6.27
N PRO A 1003 -40.67 -6.82 7.20
CA PRO A 1003 -41.16 -5.50 7.63
C PRO A 1003 -40.08 -4.64 8.28
N ASP A 1004 -39.19 -5.24 9.06
CA ASP A 1004 -38.10 -4.54 9.73
C ASP A 1004 -37.05 -4.07 8.72
N MET A 1005 -36.78 -4.89 7.71
CA MET A 1005 -35.92 -4.50 6.58
C MET A 1005 -36.56 -3.38 5.75
N ARG A 1006 -37.89 -3.39 5.56
CA ARG A 1006 -38.59 -2.28 4.87
C ARG A 1006 -38.48 -0.97 5.64
N ALA A 1007 -38.66 -1.02 6.96
CA ALA A 1007 -38.48 0.14 7.82
C ALA A 1007 -37.05 0.69 7.69
N ALA A 1008 -36.03 -0.15 7.87
CA ALA A 1008 -34.64 0.27 7.78
C ALA A 1008 -34.23 0.77 6.38
N ILE A 1009 -34.73 0.15 5.29
CA ILE A 1009 -34.53 0.67 3.93
C ILE A 1009 -35.14 2.07 3.81
N SER A 1010 -36.34 2.29 4.36
CA SER A 1010 -37.02 3.60 4.27
C SER A 1010 -36.28 4.71 5.02
N GLU A 1011 -35.48 4.38 6.04
CA GLU A 1011 -34.67 5.33 6.81
C GLU A 1011 -33.43 5.83 6.05
N VAL A 1012 -33.06 5.21 4.92
CA VAL A 1012 -31.89 5.60 4.13
C VAL A 1012 -32.19 5.80 2.64
N ALA A 1013 -33.26 5.20 2.11
CA ALA A 1013 -33.66 5.30 0.71
C ALA A 1013 -34.47 6.58 0.44
N HIS A 1014 -33.99 7.74 0.87
CA HIS A 1014 -34.66 9.03 0.67
C HIS A 1014 -33.65 10.15 0.41
N GLN A 1015 -34.15 11.35 0.13
CA GLN A 1015 -33.33 12.46 -0.37
C GLN A 1015 -32.22 12.95 0.56
N GLY A 1016 -32.37 12.77 1.87
CA GLY A 1016 -31.39 13.17 2.88
C GLY A 1016 -30.06 12.44 2.69
N SER A 1017 -30.10 11.22 2.15
CA SER A 1017 -28.91 10.43 1.88
C SER A 1017 -27.98 11.01 0.82
N SER A 1018 -28.47 11.92 -0.04
CA SER A 1018 -27.66 12.64 -1.03
C SER A 1018 -26.90 13.84 -0.44
N ALA A 1019 -27.18 14.24 0.82
CA ALA A 1019 -26.63 15.46 1.41
C ALA A 1019 -25.08 15.50 1.50
N PRO A 1020 -24.36 14.42 1.84
CA PRO A 1020 -22.89 14.46 1.86
C PRO A 1020 -22.28 14.82 0.50
N ALA A 1021 -22.86 14.33 -0.60
CA ALA A 1021 -22.39 14.67 -1.94
C ALA A 1021 -22.54 16.17 -2.23
N TRP A 1022 -23.58 16.81 -1.69
CA TRP A 1022 -23.75 18.24 -1.83
C TRP A 1022 -22.61 19.02 -1.16
N PHE A 1023 -22.21 18.64 0.07
CA PHE A 1023 -21.09 19.29 0.78
C PHE A 1023 -19.76 19.11 0.05
N GLU A 1024 -19.54 17.94 -0.55
CA GLU A 1024 -18.37 17.66 -1.37
C GLU A 1024 -18.36 18.45 -2.69
N LEU A 1025 -19.53 18.84 -3.20
CA LEU A 1025 -19.70 19.64 -4.42
C LEU A 1025 -19.88 21.14 -4.11
N GLN A 1026 -19.21 21.63 -3.06
CA GLN A 1026 -19.05 23.05 -2.74
C GLN A 1026 -17.57 23.47 -2.84
N PRO A 1027 -17.27 24.79 -2.85
CA PRO A 1027 -15.92 25.28 -2.57
C PRO A 1027 -15.41 24.78 -1.20
N PRO A 1028 -14.13 24.36 -1.10
CA PRO A 1028 -13.04 24.59 -2.04
C PRO A 1028 -12.84 23.51 -3.11
N ARG A 1029 -13.63 22.43 -3.14
CA ARG A 1029 -13.42 21.33 -4.11
C ARG A 1029 -13.86 21.72 -5.52
N VAL A 1030 -15.01 22.37 -5.61
CA VAL A 1030 -15.45 23.11 -6.80
C VAL A 1030 -14.90 24.53 -6.72
N LYS A 1031 -14.60 25.17 -7.85
CA LYS A 1031 -14.12 26.55 -7.89
C LYS A 1031 -15.13 27.55 -7.31
N ASP A 1032 -14.62 28.63 -6.74
CA ASP A 1032 -15.43 29.73 -6.20
C ASP A 1032 -16.43 30.27 -7.24
N GLY A 1033 -17.65 30.56 -6.80
CA GLY A 1033 -18.76 31.03 -7.65
C GLY A 1033 -19.58 29.92 -8.28
N TYR A 1034 -19.14 28.65 -8.20
CA TYR A 1034 -19.94 27.49 -8.55
C TYR A 1034 -20.58 26.86 -7.31
N SER A 1035 -21.82 26.44 -7.46
CA SER A 1035 -22.53 25.60 -6.49
C SER A 1035 -23.19 24.43 -7.23
N SER A 1036 -23.79 23.48 -6.49
CA SER A 1036 -24.39 22.28 -7.08
C SER A 1036 -25.89 22.19 -6.79
N SER A 1037 -26.62 21.60 -7.74
CA SER A 1037 -28.04 21.30 -7.63
C SER A 1037 -28.34 19.89 -8.12
N VAL A 1038 -29.32 19.23 -7.49
CA VAL A 1038 -29.73 17.87 -7.88
C VAL A 1038 -30.56 17.94 -9.16
N SER A 1039 -30.28 17.04 -10.10
CA SER A 1039 -31.02 16.88 -11.35
C SER A 1039 -32.02 15.74 -11.26
N ASN A 1040 -31.48 14.51 -11.16
CA ASN A 1040 -32.25 13.28 -11.14
C ASN A 1040 -31.67 12.37 -10.06
N ARG A 1041 -32.52 11.55 -9.45
CA ARG A 1041 -32.12 10.61 -8.41
C ARG A 1041 -32.79 9.28 -8.64
N GLN A 1042 -32.04 8.21 -8.45
CA GLN A 1042 -32.55 6.86 -8.54
C GLN A 1042 -32.06 6.05 -7.36
N TYR A 1043 -32.97 5.24 -6.82
CA TYR A 1043 -32.68 4.34 -5.71
C TYR A 1043 -32.63 2.92 -6.22
N PHE A 1044 -31.56 2.21 -5.89
CA PHE A 1044 -31.41 0.80 -6.14
C PHE A 1044 -31.39 0.05 -4.82
N ILE A 1045 -32.25 -0.96 -4.72
CA ILE A 1045 -32.40 -1.78 -3.52
C ILE A 1045 -32.03 -3.21 -3.92
N ASP A 1046 -30.81 -3.59 -3.62
CA ASP A 1046 -30.28 -4.94 -3.85
C ASP A 1046 -30.66 -5.83 -2.66
N TYR A 1047 -31.89 -6.31 -2.68
CA TYR A 1047 -32.44 -7.12 -1.60
C TYR A 1047 -32.00 -8.58 -1.78
N ASN A 1048 -31.02 -9.00 -0.97
CA ASN A 1048 -30.53 -10.37 -0.96
C ASN A 1048 -30.80 -11.08 0.39
N PRO A 1049 -31.96 -11.73 0.54
CA PRO A 1049 -32.30 -12.43 1.78
C PRO A 1049 -31.40 -13.65 2.05
N LEU A 1050 -30.68 -14.17 1.05
CA LEU A 1050 -29.77 -15.30 1.21
C LEU A 1050 -28.41 -14.90 1.82
N LYS A 1051 -27.97 -13.66 1.58
CA LYS A 1051 -26.72 -13.11 2.15
C LYS A 1051 -26.94 -12.39 3.49
N ASN A 1052 -28.20 -12.27 3.94
CA ASN A 1052 -28.57 -11.44 5.09
C ASN A 1052 -28.04 -10.00 4.99
N GLU A 1053 -27.97 -9.51 3.76
CA GLU A 1053 -27.36 -8.25 3.39
C GLU A 1053 -28.27 -7.61 2.34
N THR A 1054 -28.62 -6.36 2.57
CA THR A 1054 -29.34 -5.53 1.61
C THR A 1054 -28.52 -4.28 1.39
N GLU A 1055 -28.16 -4.04 0.13
CA GLU A 1055 -27.50 -2.79 -0.24
C GLU A 1055 -28.56 -1.82 -0.75
N VAL A 1056 -28.56 -0.62 -0.18
CA VAL A 1056 -29.35 0.50 -0.69
C VAL A 1056 -28.37 1.47 -1.32
N THR A 1057 -28.43 1.58 -2.63
CA THR A 1057 -27.57 2.47 -3.40
C THR A 1057 -28.41 3.62 -3.96
N ILE A 1058 -28.05 4.84 -3.59
CA ILE A 1058 -28.64 6.05 -4.17
C ILE A 1058 -27.67 6.58 -5.21
N VAL A 1059 -28.15 6.72 -6.44
CA VAL A 1059 -27.42 7.36 -7.54
C VAL A 1059 -28.08 8.71 -7.80
N THR A 1060 -27.35 9.79 -7.57
CA THR A 1060 -27.81 11.16 -7.75
C THR A 1060 -27.00 11.83 -8.85
N GLN A 1061 -27.69 12.36 -9.86
CA GLN A 1061 -27.10 13.23 -10.88
C GLN A 1061 -27.12 14.67 -10.37
N TRP A 1062 -25.98 15.34 -10.49
CA TRP A 1062 -25.78 16.73 -10.06
C TRP A 1062 -25.42 17.60 -11.26
N HIS A 1063 -25.93 18.83 -11.25
CA HIS A 1063 -25.45 19.90 -12.12
C HIS A 1063 -24.73 20.95 -11.29
N LEU A 1064 -23.62 21.45 -11.83
CA LEU A 1064 -23.07 22.70 -11.32
C LEU A 1064 -23.90 23.86 -11.83
N LYS A 1065 -23.94 24.92 -11.05
CA LYS A 1065 -24.50 26.21 -11.44
C LYS A 1065 -23.52 27.30 -11.04
N TYR A 1066 -23.41 28.32 -11.88
CA TYR A 1066 -22.61 29.50 -11.59
C TYR A 1066 -23.53 30.61 -11.11
N ASP A 1067 -23.29 31.09 -9.88
CA ASP A 1067 -24.16 32.07 -9.21
C ASP A 1067 -23.55 33.47 -9.28
N VAL A 1068 -24.16 34.38 -10.04
CA VAL A 1068 -23.74 35.80 -10.13
C VAL A 1068 -24.92 36.72 -9.85
N ARG A 1069 -24.81 37.53 -8.79
CA ARG A 1069 -25.80 38.57 -8.43
C ARG A 1069 -27.26 38.07 -8.37
N GLY A 1070 -27.48 36.82 -7.96
CA GLY A 1070 -28.81 36.22 -7.82
C GLY A 1070 -29.38 35.57 -9.07
N GLU A 1071 -28.65 35.55 -10.19
CA GLU A 1071 -28.95 34.72 -11.36
C GLU A 1071 -28.03 33.49 -11.39
N SER A 1072 -28.63 32.30 -11.55
CA SER A 1072 -27.92 31.02 -11.62
C SER A 1072 -27.93 30.49 -13.06
N THR A 1073 -26.75 30.23 -13.63
CA THR A 1073 -26.63 29.54 -14.94
C THR A 1073 -26.20 28.09 -14.75
N LEU A 1074 -26.94 27.16 -15.35
CA LEU A 1074 -26.63 25.73 -15.32
C LEU A 1074 -25.42 25.40 -16.18
N VAL A 1075 -24.64 24.42 -15.71
CA VAL A 1075 -23.48 23.87 -16.39
C VAL A 1075 -23.86 22.53 -17.01
N ASP A 1076 -23.85 22.46 -18.33
CA ASP A 1076 -24.31 21.29 -19.11
C ASP A 1076 -23.16 20.52 -19.80
N ASP A 1077 -21.91 20.97 -19.66
CA ASP A 1077 -20.72 20.37 -20.30
C ASP A 1077 -19.99 19.34 -19.42
N VAL A 1078 -20.45 19.12 -18.18
CA VAL A 1078 -19.99 18.05 -17.29
C VAL A 1078 -21.14 17.26 -16.69
N ASN A 1079 -20.97 15.95 -16.60
CA ASN A 1079 -21.84 15.02 -15.90
C ASN A 1079 -21.24 14.70 -14.53
N ILE A 1080 -22.01 14.89 -13.46
CA ILE A 1080 -21.58 14.58 -12.09
C ILE A 1080 -22.55 13.57 -11.51
N THR A 1081 -22.04 12.39 -11.16
CA THR A 1081 -22.81 11.32 -10.53
C THR A 1081 -22.28 11.07 -9.13
N ALA A 1082 -23.14 11.17 -8.13
CA ALA A 1082 -22.83 10.73 -6.77
C ALA A 1082 -23.56 9.42 -6.47
N THR A 1083 -22.81 8.44 -6.01
CA THR A 1083 -23.30 7.13 -5.59
C THR A 1083 -23.02 6.96 -4.11
N ARG A 1084 -24.07 6.82 -3.30
CA ARG A 1084 -23.94 6.47 -1.88
C ARG A 1084 -24.54 5.10 -1.63
N THR A 1085 -23.80 4.24 -0.95
CA THR A 1085 -24.23 2.86 -0.66
C THR A 1085 -24.32 2.67 0.85
N PHE A 1086 -25.46 2.15 1.28
CA PHE A 1086 -25.71 1.71 2.64
C PHE A 1086 -25.82 0.20 2.66
N THR A 1087 -25.21 -0.42 3.68
CA THR A 1087 -25.32 -1.85 3.91
C THR A 1087 -26.19 -2.11 5.12
N LEU A 1088 -27.29 -2.85 4.91
CA LEU A 1088 -28.25 -3.21 5.94
C LEU A 1088 -28.18 -4.69 6.20
N ARG A 1089 -28.15 -5.07 7.48
CA ARG A 1089 -28.04 -6.48 7.90
C ARG A 1089 -29.05 -6.75 9.01
N GLU A 1090 -29.70 -7.90 8.97
CA GLU A 1090 -30.50 -8.31 10.13
C GLU A 1090 -29.59 -8.43 11.35
N SER A 1091 -30.01 -7.81 12.45
CA SER A 1091 -29.29 -7.74 13.71
C SER A 1091 -29.68 -8.92 14.61
N ASN A 1092 -28.71 -9.37 15.41
CA ASN A 1092 -28.94 -10.33 16.49
C ASN A 1092 -28.71 -9.68 17.86
N GLU A 1093 -28.77 -8.35 17.95
CA GLU A 1093 -28.64 -7.63 19.22
C GLU A 1093 -29.73 -8.08 20.20
N ILE A 1094 -29.34 -8.28 21.46
CA ILE A 1094 -30.23 -8.78 22.51
C ILE A 1094 -31.24 -7.69 22.93
N ASP A 1095 -30.88 -6.40 22.76
CA ASP A 1095 -31.66 -5.22 23.14
C ASP A 1095 -31.62 -4.09 22.07
N GLY A 1096 -31.43 -4.44 20.79
CA GLY A 1096 -31.24 -3.47 19.69
C GLY A 1096 -32.24 -3.62 18.53
N PRO A 1097 -32.19 -2.73 17.53
CA PRO A 1097 -33.11 -2.78 16.39
C PRO A 1097 -32.90 -4.09 15.59
N PRO A 1098 -33.97 -4.70 15.06
CA PRO A 1098 -33.93 -5.99 14.36
C PRO A 1098 -33.12 -5.97 13.05
N VAL A 1099 -32.83 -4.79 12.52
CA VAL A 1099 -31.94 -4.56 11.37
C VAL A 1099 -30.98 -3.43 11.74
N THR A 1100 -29.69 -3.68 11.55
CA THR A 1100 -28.64 -2.68 11.73
C THR A 1100 -28.26 -2.10 10.37
N ILE A 1101 -28.16 -0.77 10.30
CA ILE A 1101 -27.55 -0.05 9.19
C ILE A 1101 -26.08 0.14 9.55
N ASP A 1102 -25.17 -0.25 8.65
CA ASP A 1102 -23.73 -0.11 8.88
C ASP A 1102 -23.36 1.37 9.05
N LYS A 1103 -22.39 1.65 9.92
CA LYS A 1103 -21.95 3.02 10.21
C LYS A 1103 -21.12 3.61 9.07
N SER A 1104 -20.45 2.76 8.29
CA SER A 1104 -19.80 3.20 7.05
C SER A 1104 -20.86 3.31 5.96
N ALA A 1105 -20.96 4.50 5.37
CA ALA A 1105 -21.89 4.82 4.29
C ALA A 1105 -21.18 5.67 3.22
N PRO A 1106 -20.20 5.09 2.51
CA PRO A 1106 -19.32 5.82 1.62
C PRO A 1106 -20.09 6.49 0.48
N THR A 1107 -19.71 7.73 0.18
CA THR A 1107 -20.26 8.51 -0.94
C THR A 1107 -19.17 8.67 -1.99
N ARG A 1108 -19.33 7.99 -3.13
CA ARG A 1108 -18.45 8.12 -4.29
C ARG A 1108 -19.00 9.14 -5.25
N ILE A 1109 -18.21 10.13 -5.64
CA ILE A 1109 -18.58 11.13 -6.64
C ILE A 1109 -17.70 10.90 -7.87
N GLU A 1110 -18.33 10.89 -9.04
CA GLU A 1110 -17.69 10.69 -10.33
C GLU A 1110 -18.05 11.84 -11.27
N VAL A 1111 -17.05 12.34 -11.97
CA VAL A 1111 -17.16 13.49 -12.87
C VAL A 1111 -16.61 13.12 -14.24
N SER A 1112 -17.40 13.36 -15.28
CA SER A 1112 -17.02 13.11 -16.68
C SER A 1112 -17.52 14.23 -17.61
N PRO A 1113 -16.94 14.42 -18.80
CA PRO A 1113 -17.49 15.32 -19.81
C PRO A 1113 -18.82 14.80 -20.35
N ALA A 1114 -19.72 15.73 -20.73
CA ALA A 1114 -21.06 15.43 -21.24
C ALA A 1114 -21.10 14.46 -22.46
#